data_AF-A0A4V5N3F4-F1
#
_entry.id   AF-A0A4V5N3F4-F1
#
_cell.length_a   1.000
_cell.length_b   1.000
_cell.length_c   1.000
_cell.angle_alpha   90.00
_cell.angle_beta   90.00
_cell.angle_gamma   90.00
#
_symmetry.space_group_name_H-M   'P 1'
#
loop_
_entity.id
_entity.type
_entity.pdbx_description
1 polymer ?
#
loop_
_entity_poly.entity_id
_entity_poly.type
_entity_poly.pdbx_seq_one_letter_code
_entity_poly.pdbx_strand_id
1 'polypeptide(L)'
;MVANGTGLTEEEGARQPSGKRKRRALSDDQAAGSEVAGGEEVPACQSCRKRKAKCSREQPCSVCERFSIDCVYDDRRQRPGMRTGAVEALTRRVSSLEQLVLGQAVLLRPLLLAGRADRLGAGDVSLSGSLEDQTLALKSLLAETAAEQQGLGLALPSPRPAIAAPVFPTTPSSDALSATDRLALPSNWRQLVEVYFEQIHRWIPVLHVRTFRQHLDDPAQLQRIDTVIHAIVSICLRLCPGTLSANPRQVEQICLHHRHAVMLRSMETFSVENLQASIIIAFDTIGSGRGPSAWSMIGSMARNVEQMQLSVEETAEADGQTRRKPIISRTTFLRPPTTWIEAEARRRIFWTVFLMDRFCSVATGTQRQPSDDDEIQCMGGFAFSIEAMENLNLISTVFLRHPIKFHDAKEAQMWLLQFKELDLRLVKWRLFLPAQWAEATSPDINGGMDPNLVLAHMAHNAAVLQLHQSVAYPPIELQVIAAALPSASSAKTCAHAAGEISAIADEYVRRSHGVVHPLVSFCLFLAGRVLVAHSICLGEPLSPIFEQILQTFTVLSLRWPAGTASSTEDMDDLASKFSKRLQQCRQRAQLETCKPAYANGSGGALEDHDESLEDVSQELGTEHVEAVTPPGVASSTDRLWPASLMPSPSYLPPTSLNPNGGQHAAFPSITDPNLQFHIPLAADTNGESSQWFDDSFEQVHVASLIFASFMFSALAAGVTGPTAYNNGSTLTTYPKPAGMPDSINYTVTVQAPGGSPKQLDIYQAQLGQVNLTSGSGISYNTSFAFFDFSDTAKVSVQYSPGIKTVDIRPHSYGITPTVDHDMITFTLDRPRDVVIQVNDDIFGTLQLFSNYIEDDIPAPNSTDILYFGPGINNGTANISTNGTLDVPSGKIVYIAGGGVLEAQVRFANVSNAGLRGRGVLSQNPGGAFRVDYSSDITISDVIVANPQGYAARIGNSQGVHISGLRAFSSAGWGDGIDSFCSQDVLLEKLFMRNSDDNIALYQHRWDYYGDSRNLTVRDSTLWADYAHPIMMGTHGNTANPETMDGVTIQNIDILDQHEPQMWYQGCLAINEGDSNTIQNVWAEDIRVENFRWGQLVNIRTMFNEKYNTSPGKKIQNVTIKDLTYHGDRANPSLLLGYDEERPVTNITFVNLEVNGKLIYDDMQKPSWYYTADEVPMFANSHVKDLVFLKE
;
A
#
# COMPACT_ATOMS: atom_id res chain seq x y z
N MET A 1 -68.13 23.85 34.10
CA MET A 1 -68.77 23.06 35.17
C MET A 1 -67.83 21.92 35.52
N VAL A 2 -67.29 21.93 36.74
CA VAL A 2 -67.49 20.87 37.76
C VAL A 2 -66.80 19.55 37.35
N ALA A 3 -65.56 19.26 37.77
CA ALA A 3 -65.05 18.93 39.12
C ALA A 3 -64.98 17.41 39.39
N ASN A 4 -63.89 17.07 40.09
CA ASN A 4 -63.75 16.09 41.17
C ASN A 4 -63.64 14.58 40.92
N GLY A 5 -62.71 14.01 41.69
CA GLY A 5 -62.87 12.74 42.41
C GLY A 5 -61.58 11.90 42.45
N THR A 6 -60.60 12.16 43.34
CA THR A 6 -60.42 11.61 44.72
C THR A 6 -60.51 10.09 44.83
N GLY A 7 -59.39 9.41 45.14
CA GLY A 7 -59.15 8.75 46.45
C GLY A 7 -58.94 7.23 46.23
N LEU A 8 -58.21 6.40 46.98
CA LEU A 8 -57.72 6.33 48.37
C LEU A 8 -56.65 5.19 48.45
N THR A 9 -55.53 5.36 49.18
CA THR A 9 -55.01 4.57 50.36
C THR A 9 -54.76 3.06 50.16
N GLU A 10 -53.74 2.37 50.70
CA GLU A 10 -53.16 2.38 52.07
C GLU A 10 -51.90 1.45 52.14
N GLU A 11 -50.91 1.82 52.98
CA GLU A 11 -50.05 1.02 53.93
C GLU A 11 -49.38 -0.32 53.50
N GLU A 12 -48.18 -0.76 53.93
CA GLU A 12 -47.31 -0.53 55.11
C GLU A 12 -45.96 -1.29 54.90
N GLY A 13 -44.89 -0.99 55.66
CA GLY A 13 -43.85 -2.00 55.98
C GLY A 13 -42.36 -1.60 55.82
N ALA A 14 -41.76 -1.20 56.94
CA ALA A 14 -40.39 -0.66 57.09
C ALA A 14 -39.25 -1.70 57.20
N ARG A 15 -37.99 -1.27 56.93
CA ARG A 15 -36.78 -1.51 57.77
C ARG A 15 -35.53 -0.78 57.27
N GLN A 16 -34.99 0.10 58.13
CA GLN A 16 -33.66 0.73 58.15
C GLN A 16 -32.62 -0.21 58.85
N PRO A 17 -31.29 0.05 59.02
CA PRO A 17 -30.69 1.38 59.31
C PRO A 17 -29.20 1.69 58.99
N SER A 18 -28.86 2.97 59.22
CA SER A 18 -27.62 3.52 59.81
C SER A 18 -26.33 3.62 58.98
N GLY A 19 -25.48 4.66 59.09
CA GLY A 19 -25.42 5.83 60.00
C GLY A 19 -24.55 6.94 59.37
N LYS A 20 -24.87 8.23 59.51
CA LYS A 20 -24.66 9.16 60.65
C LYS A 20 -23.20 9.40 61.05
N ARG A 21 -22.70 10.63 60.80
CA ARG A 21 -22.35 11.67 61.81
C ARG A 21 -21.89 12.95 61.09
N LYS A 22 -22.63 14.06 61.18
CA LYS A 22 -22.76 15.07 62.27
C LYS A 22 -21.69 16.19 62.18
N ARG A 23 -22.16 17.41 61.85
CA ARG A 23 -22.26 18.62 62.71
C ARG A 23 -20.99 19.49 62.62
N ARG A 24 -21.03 20.81 62.56
CA ARG A 24 -21.84 21.90 63.17
C ARG A 24 -21.33 23.21 62.47
N ALA A 25 -21.92 24.41 62.46
CA ALA A 25 -23.16 25.01 62.92
C ALA A 25 -23.15 26.51 62.50
N LEU A 26 -24.35 27.06 62.22
CA LEU A 26 -24.91 28.38 62.63
C LEU A 26 -24.21 29.66 62.11
N SER A 27 -24.89 30.75 61.71
CA SER A 27 -26.16 31.38 62.16
C SER A 27 -26.71 32.34 61.08
N ASP A 28 -28.02 32.35 60.76
CA ASP A 28 -29.08 33.32 61.14
C ASP A 28 -28.75 34.82 60.93
N ASP A 29 -29.49 35.58 60.10
CA ASP A 29 -30.80 36.23 60.40
C ASP A 29 -31.29 37.19 59.26
N GLN A 30 -32.62 37.19 59.00
CA GLN A 30 -33.58 38.30 58.68
C GLN A 30 -33.25 39.42 57.64
N ALA A 31 -34.15 40.04 56.85
CA ALA A 31 -35.60 39.94 56.54
C ALA A 31 -35.96 40.87 55.34
N ALA A 32 -37.09 40.56 54.67
CA ALA A 32 -38.06 41.43 53.96
C ALA A 32 -37.73 42.22 52.66
N GLY A 33 -38.47 41.90 51.58
CA GLY A 33 -39.29 42.91 50.87
C GLY A 33 -39.04 43.20 49.36
N SER A 34 -40.00 42.78 48.53
CA SER A 34 -40.47 43.37 47.25
C SER A 34 -39.94 42.86 45.90
N GLU A 35 -40.90 42.74 44.98
CA GLU A 35 -40.98 42.12 43.66
C GLU A 35 -40.12 42.75 42.55
N VAL A 36 -39.78 41.96 41.50
CA VAL A 36 -40.14 42.17 40.06
C VAL A 36 -39.29 41.27 39.14
N ALA A 37 -39.97 40.59 38.20
CA ALA A 37 -39.54 40.03 36.91
C ALA A 37 -38.41 38.98 36.84
N GLY A 38 -38.64 37.97 35.99
CA GLY A 38 -37.68 36.92 35.66
C GLY A 38 -36.42 37.46 34.96
N GLY A 39 -35.28 36.85 35.28
CA GLY A 39 -34.00 37.07 34.62
C GLY A 39 -33.09 35.86 34.86
N GLU A 40 -32.54 35.31 33.78
CA GLU A 40 -31.52 34.26 33.81
C GLU A 40 -30.31 34.72 34.65
N GLU A 41 -29.70 33.80 35.43
CA GLU A 41 -28.52 34.12 36.26
C GLU A 41 -27.34 34.60 35.39
N VAL A 42 -27.10 35.91 35.39
CA VAL A 42 -25.95 36.53 34.73
C VAL A 42 -24.65 36.10 35.43
N PRO A 43 -23.66 35.56 34.70
CA PRO A 43 -22.44 35.04 35.31
C PRO A 43 -21.46 36.17 35.68
N ALA A 44 -20.53 35.93 36.60
CA ALA A 44 -19.55 36.93 37.06
C ALA A 44 -18.68 37.48 35.90
N CYS A 45 -18.28 38.76 35.96
CA CYS A 45 -17.43 39.38 34.93
C CYS A 45 -16.06 38.69 34.79
N GLN A 46 -15.42 38.84 33.64
CA GLN A 46 -14.14 38.17 33.35
C GLN A 46 -13.04 38.51 34.37
N SER A 47 -12.94 39.79 34.74
CA SER A 47 -11.91 40.31 35.64
C SER A 47 -12.04 39.70 37.03
N CYS A 48 -13.27 39.55 37.53
CA CYS A 48 -13.55 38.90 38.80
C CYS A 48 -13.38 37.37 38.72
N ARG A 49 -13.71 36.72 37.59
CA ARG A 49 -13.44 35.29 37.36
C ARG A 49 -11.95 34.98 37.37
N LYS A 50 -11.13 35.75 36.65
CA LYS A 50 -9.67 35.59 36.62
C LYS A 50 -9.05 35.75 38.02
N ARG A 51 -9.59 36.67 38.82
CA ARG A 51 -9.12 36.94 40.20
C ARG A 51 -9.77 36.05 41.25
N LYS A 52 -10.72 35.19 40.87
CA LYS A 52 -11.57 34.40 41.78
C LYS A 52 -12.23 35.26 42.89
N ALA A 53 -12.51 36.52 42.60
CA ALA A 53 -13.15 37.46 43.52
C ALA A 53 -14.68 37.41 43.36
N LYS A 54 -15.41 37.67 44.45
CA LYS A 54 -16.88 37.67 44.43
C LYS A 54 -17.38 38.92 43.69
N CYS A 55 -17.90 38.73 42.48
CA CYS A 55 -18.40 39.81 41.61
C CYS A 55 -19.79 40.28 42.06
N SER A 56 -20.02 41.61 42.11
CA SER A 56 -21.34 42.17 42.43
C SER A 56 -22.37 42.04 41.30
N ARG A 57 -21.93 41.63 40.09
CA ARG A 57 -22.76 41.43 38.88
C ARG A 57 -23.46 42.68 38.32
N GLU A 58 -23.16 43.86 38.85
CA GLU A 58 -23.52 45.16 38.26
C GLU A 58 -22.50 45.55 37.16
N GLN A 59 -22.85 46.48 36.27
CA GLN A 59 -21.94 47.01 35.23
C GLN A 59 -21.70 48.52 35.43
N PRO A 60 -20.46 48.94 35.76
CA PRO A 60 -19.30 48.12 36.17
C PRO A 60 -19.47 47.55 37.60
N CYS A 61 -18.87 46.39 37.88
CA CYS A 61 -19.00 45.76 39.21
C CYS A 61 -18.07 46.42 40.24
N SER A 62 -18.47 46.41 41.50
CA SER A 62 -17.80 47.17 42.58
C SER A 62 -16.33 46.80 42.79
N VAL A 63 -15.95 45.55 42.51
CA VAL A 63 -14.55 45.10 42.58
C VAL A 63 -13.73 45.67 41.41
N CYS A 64 -14.28 45.67 40.20
CA CYS A 64 -13.61 46.24 39.03
C CYS A 64 -13.45 47.76 39.16
N GLU A 65 -14.47 48.44 39.68
CA GLU A 65 -14.45 49.88 39.93
C GLU A 65 -13.41 50.25 41.00
N ARG A 66 -13.36 49.52 42.11
CA ARG A 66 -12.40 49.76 43.20
C ARG A 66 -10.94 49.56 42.77
N PHE A 67 -10.68 48.69 41.81
CA PHE A 67 -9.34 48.44 41.29
C PHE A 67 -9.08 49.16 39.95
N SER A 68 -9.99 50.04 39.52
CA SER A 68 -9.91 50.80 38.27
C SER A 68 -9.59 49.94 37.04
N ILE A 69 -10.28 48.82 36.90
CA ILE A 69 -10.08 47.85 35.81
C ILE A 69 -11.38 47.64 35.08
N ASP A 70 -11.26 47.47 33.76
CA ASP A 70 -12.39 47.33 32.87
C ASP A 70 -13.27 46.11 33.22
N CYS A 71 -14.58 46.31 33.15
CA CYS A 71 -15.58 45.37 33.67
C CYS A 71 -16.41 44.75 32.54
N VAL A 72 -15.87 43.71 31.93
CA VAL A 72 -16.43 43.06 30.74
C VAL A 72 -17.11 41.73 31.09
N TYR A 73 -18.31 41.51 30.54
CA TYR A 73 -19.09 40.28 30.63
C TYR A 73 -19.23 39.67 29.23
N ASP A 74 -18.86 38.40 29.06
CA ASP A 74 -19.02 37.67 27.78
C ASP A 74 -20.37 36.96 27.70
N ASP A 75 -21.03 37.07 26.54
CA ASP A 75 -22.29 36.37 26.22
C ASP A 75 -22.09 34.94 25.68
N ARG A 76 -20.87 34.37 25.73
CA ARG A 76 -20.61 32.99 25.25
C ARG A 76 -20.00 32.11 26.35
N ARG A 77 -20.73 31.07 26.78
CA ARG A 77 -20.22 30.01 27.67
C ARG A 77 -19.11 29.20 26.96
N GLN A 78 -17.85 29.36 27.36
CA GLN A 78 -16.74 28.45 26.97
C GLN A 78 -16.60 27.25 27.93
N ARG A 79 -16.29 26.07 27.39
CA ARG A 79 -16.06 24.80 28.11
C ARG A 79 -14.63 24.70 28.70
N PRO A 80 -14.36 23.87 29.74
CA PRO A 80 -13.07 23.82 30.46
C PRO A 80 -11.99 22.97 29.74
N GLY A 81 -10.72 23.38 29.83
CA GLY A 81 -9.57 22.75 29.16
C GLY A 81 -8.94 21.51 29.83
N MET A 82 -7.90 20.98 29.17
CA MET A 82 -7.22 19.68 29.36
C MET A 82 -6.19 19.63 30.52
N ARG A 83 -5.96 18.44 31.12
CA ARG A 83 -5.08 18.22 32.30
C ARG A 83 -3.58 18.20 31.95
N THR A 84 -2.77 18.70 32.87
CA THR A 84 -1.32 18.99 32.77
C THR A 84 -0.42 17.81 32.37
N GLY A 85 -0.78 16.56 32.69
CA GLY A 85 0.05 15.37 32.36
C GLY A 85 0.06 14.97 30.88
N ALA A 86 -0.98 15.33 30.11
CA ALA A 86 -1.02 15.08 28.67
C ALA A 86 -0.07 16.00 27.90
N VAL A 87 0.16 17.21 28.44
CA VAL A 87 1.05 18.20 27.84
C VAL A 87 2.51 17.76 27.98
N GLU A 88 2.94 17.26 29.14
CA GLU A 88 4.30 16.74 29.32
C GLU A 88 4.61 15.52 28.43
N ALA A 89 3.63 14.62 28.22
CA ALA A 89 3.77 13.47 27.33
C ALA A 89 3.88 13.89 25.85
N LEU A 90 3.13 14.91 25.44
CA LEU A 90 3.18 15.45 24.08
C LEU A 90 4.50 16.19 23.83
N THR A 91 4.99 16.98 24.81
CA THR A 91 6.27 17.69 24.71
C THR A 91 7.45 16.71 24.63
N ARG A 92 7.41 15.56 25.32
CA ARG A 92 8.43 14.50 25.18
C ARG A 92 8.40 13.82 23.80
N ARG A 93 7.20 13.58 23.23
CA ARG A 93 7.05 13.03 21.87
C ARG A 93 7.55 14.00 20.81
N VAL A 94 7.24 15.29 20.92
CA VAL A 94 7.72 16.33 20.00
C VAL A 94 9.24 16.48 20.08
N SER A 95 9.82 16.51 21.29
CA SER A 95 11.28 16.58 21.46
C SER A 95 12.02 15.36 20.90
N SER A 96 11.42 14.17 20.98
CA SER A 96 11.99 12.94 20.38
C SER A 96 11.89 12.94 18.85
N LEU A 97 10.80 13.50 18.29
CA LEU A 97 10.63 13.69 16.85
C LEU A 97 11.60 14.74 16.29
N GLU A 98 11.82 15.84 17.02
CA GLU A 98 12.81 16.86 16.65
C GLU A 98 14.24 16.27 16.64
N GLN A 99 14.60 15.42 17.61
CA GLN A 99 15.89 14.73 17.64
C GLN A 99 16.03 13.68 16.52
N LEU A 100 14.95 12.98 16.14
CA LEU A 100 14.93 12.03 15.01
C LEU A 100 15.10 12.73 13.66
N VAL A 101 14.43 13.88 13.47
CA VAL A 101 14.56 14.71 12.26
C VAL A 101 15.96 15.34 12.17
N LEU A 102 16.53 15.78 13.29
CA LEU A 102 17.92 16.24 13.36
C LEU A 102 18.93 15.12 13.08
N GLY A 103 18.69 13.90 13.59
CA GLY A 103 19.49 12.71 13.27
C GLY A 103 19.46 12.35 11.78
N GLN A 104 18.29 12.51 11.13
CA GLN A 104 18.14 12.33 9.68
C GLN A 104 18.88 13.41 8.86
N ALA A 105 18.92 14.67 9.33
CA ALA A 105 19.66 15.74 8.69
C ALA A 105 21.19 15.55 8.77
N VAL A 106 21.70 14.96 9.86
CA VAL A 106 23.12 14.62 10.04
C VAL A 106 23.54 13.43 9.15
N LEU A 107 22.65 12.45 8.95
CA LEU A 107 22.86 11.28 8.08
C LEU A 107 22.76 11.60 6.57
N LEU A 108 22.02 12.64 6.20
CA LEU A 108 21.94 13.14 4.82
C LEU A 108 23.14 14.00 4.42
N ARG A 109 23.98 14.40 5.37
CA ARG A 109 25.10 15.33 5.13
C ARG A 109 26.19 14.77 4.19
N PRO A 110 26.62 13.48 4.29
CA PRO A 110 27.54 12.90 3.31
C PRO A 110 26.90 12.74 1.92
N LEU A 111 25.60 12.44 1.86
CA LEU A 111 24.82 12.26 0.62
C LEU A 111 24.56 13.57 -0.13
N LEU A 112 24.35 14.69 0.59
CA LEU A 112 24.17 16.02 -0.01
C LEU A 112 25.49 16.66 -0.45
N LEU A 113 26.62 16.30 0.17
CA LEU A 113 27.95 16.81 -0.19
C LEU A 113 28.62 15.99 -1.30
N ALA A 114 28.40 14.68 -1.37
CA ALA A 114 28.96 13.83 -2.44
C ALA A 114 28.38 14.15 -3.83
N GLY A 115 27.17 14.72 -3.91
CA GLY A 115 26.54 15.12 -5.17
C GLY A 115 26.83 16.55 -5.64
N ARG A 116 27.63 17.34 -4.90
CA ARG A 116 27.83 18.79 -5.19
C ARG A 116 29.27 19.23 -5.42
N ALA A 117 30.24 18.30 -5.37
CA ALA A 117 31.66 18.60 -5.62
C ALA A 117 32.00 18.95 -7.08
N ASP A 118 31.07 18.77 -8.03
CA ASP A 118 31.35 18.94 -9.47
C ASP A 118 30.68 20.16 -10.11
N ARG A 119 30.01 21.05 -9.35
CA ARG A 119 29.26 22.19 -9.94
C ARG A 119 29.47 23.57 -9.33
N LEU A 120 30.32 23.73 -8.33
CA LEU A 120 30.71 25.07 -7.85
C LEU A 120 32.22 25.07 -7.62
N GLY A 121 32.92 25.85 -8.46
CA GLY A 121 34.33 26.17 -8.21
C GLY A 121 34.53 26.67 -6.79
N ALA A 122 35.64 26.25 -6.20
CA ALA A 122 36.01 26.45 -4.81
C ALA A 122 35.70 27.85 -4.26
N GLY A 123 34.83 27.89 -3.24
CA GLY A 123 34.55 29.03 -2.38
C GLY A 123 34.16 28.51 -1.00
N ASP A 124 35.03 28.76 -0.03
CA ASP A 124 35.03 28.25 1.34
C ASP A 124 33.77 28.68 2.13
N VAL A 125 32.84 27.76 2.39
CA VAL A 125 31.77 27.98 3.38
C VAL A 125 32.30 27.48 4.72
N SER A 126 32.94 28.39 5.46
CA SER A 126 33.43 28.14 6.81
C SER A 126 32.30 27.68 7.74
N LEU A 127 32.46 26.47 8.29
CA LEU A 127 31.58 25.83 9.27
C LEU A 127 32.03 26.19 10.69
N SER A 128 31.85 27.44 11.11
CA SER A 128 32.22 27.89 12.47
C SER A 128 31.09 28.62 13.20
N GLY A 129 29.88 28.03 13.23
CA GLY A 129 28.75 28.49 14.05
C GLY A 129 28.23 27.40 14.97
N SER A 130 27.81 27.77 16.19
CA SER A 130 27.25 26.85 17.18
C SER A 130 26.00 26.15 16.65
N LEU A 131 25.79 24.90 17.09
CA LEU A 131 24.61 24.07 16.77
C LEU A 131 23.29 24.80 17.08
N GLU A 132 23.30 25.73 18.03
CA GLU A 132 22.12 26.53 18.41
C GLU A 132 21.72 27.56 17.35
N ASP A 133 22.68 28.20 16.65
CA ASP A 133 22.39 29.22 15.62
C ASP A 133 21.76 28.60 14.37
N GLN A 134 22.19 27.38 14.02
CA GLN A 134 21.67 26.62 12.89
C GLN A 134 20.29 26.03 13.18
N THR A 135 20.02 25.72 14.46
CA THR A 135 18.71 25.24 14.94
C THR A 135 17.68 26.36 14.95
N LEU A 136 18.08 27.62 15.20
CA LEU A 136 17.18 28.77 15.23
C LEU A 136 16.68 29.18 13.83
N ALA A 137 17.55 29.10 12.82
CA ALA A 137 17.17 29.36 11.42
C ALA A 137 16.16 28.34 10.88
N LEU A 138 16.29 27.07 11.28
CA LEU A 138 15.38 25.99 10.86
C LEU A 138 14.05 26.02 11.63
N LYS A 139 14.07 26.40 12.92
CA LYS A 139 12.86 26.56 13.75
C LYS A 139 11.97 27.72 13.28
N SER A 140 12.55 28.80 12.74
CA SER A 140 11.77 29.91 12.17
C SER A 140 11.02 29.50 10.91
N LEU A 141 11.60 28.63 10.08
CA LEU A 141 11.01 28.15 8.82
C LEU A 141 9.86 27.14 9.05
N LEU A 142 9.92 26.42 10.17
CA LEU A 142 8.93 25.40 10.56
C LEU A 142 7.77 25.96 11.42
N ALA A 143 7.97 27.09 12.08
CA ALA A 143 6.92 27.73 12.89
C ALA A 143 5.82 28.39 12.04
N GLU A 144 6.13 28.82 10.80
CA GLU A 144 5.14 29.41 9.88
C GLU A 144 4.18 28.36 9.29
N THR A 145 4.54 27.08 9.29
CA THR A 145 3.75 25.99 8.68
C THR A 145 2.80 25.29 9.65
N ALA A 146 2.89 25.54 10.96
CA ALA A 146 2.14 24.80 11.98
C ALA A 146 0.82 25.44 12.45
N ALA A 147 0.42 26.59 11.91
CA ALA A 147 -0.62 27.42 12.51
C ALA A 147 -2.08 27.12 12.12
N GLU A 148 -2.42 26.23 11.17
CA GLU A 148 -3.78 26.29 10.58
C GLU A 148 -4.83 25.20 10.84
N GLN A 149 -4.59 24.02 11.44
CA GLN A 149 -5.73 23.09 11.66
C GLN A 149 -5.68 22.23 12.94
N GLN A 150 -6.67 22.43 13.82
CA GLN A 150 -7.11 21.46 14.84
C GLN A 150 -8.64 21.47 15.05
N GLY A 151 -9.24 20.25 15.05
CA GLY A 151 -10.33 19.81 15.96
C GLY A 151 -11.57 19.17 15.30
N LEU A 152 -12.35 18.21 15.87
CA LEU A 152 -12.19 16.98 16.68
C LEU A 152 -13.61 16.43 17.04
N GLY A 153 -13.94 15.17 16.71
CA GLY A 153 -14.67 14.11 17.50
C GLY A 153 -16.08 14.22 18.19
N LEU A 154 -16.92 13.18 17.95
CA LEU A 154 -17.54 12.16 18.88
C LEU A 154 -18.95 12.30 19.59
N ALA A 155 -19.80 11.25 19.38
CA ALA A 155 -20.47 10.30 20.35
C ALA A 155 -22.01 10.28 20.71
N LEU A 156 -22.49 9.01 20.88
CA LEU A 156 -23.77 8.30 21.29
C LEU A 156 -24.48 8.71 22.63
N PRO A 157 -25.73 8.27 23.05
CA PRO A 157 -26.20 6.83 23.22
C PRO A 157 -27.73 6.42 23.39
N SER A 158 -28.10 5.14 23.09
CA SER A 158 -28.94 4.08 23.80
C SER A 158 -30.41 4.29 24.37
N PRO A 159 -31.16 3.28 24.93
CA PRO A 159 -31.81 2.05 24.38
C PRO A 159 -33.26 1.67 24.94
N ARG A 160 -33.94 0.59 24.43
CA ARG A 160 -34.91 -0.41 25.06
C ARG A 160 -36.21 -0.75 24.23
N PRO A 161 -36.99 -1.86 24.46
CA PRO A 161 -36.71 -3.27 24.09
C PRO A 161 -37.89 -4.14 23.53
N ALA A 162 -37.54 -5.26 22.84
CA ALA A 162 -38.13 -6.62 22.74
C ALA A 162 -39.60 -6.92 22.29
N ILE A 163 -39.78 -7.95 21.44
CA ILE A 163 -40.68 -9.14 21.60
C ILE A 163 -40.31 -10.24 20.56
N ALA A 164 -40.49 -11.52 20.94
CA ALA A 164 -39.90 -12.76 20.39
C ALA A 164 -40.64 -13.42 19.21
N ALA A 165 -39.94 -14.36 18.52
CA ALA A 165 -40.44 -15.22 17.44
C ALA A 165 -40.43 -16.73 17.80
N PRO A 166 -41.25 -17.59 17.14
CA PRO A 166 -41.35 -19.01 17.46
C PRO A 166 -40.53 -19.96 16.56
N VAL A 167 -40.19 -21.10 17.17
CA VAL A 167 -39.39 -22.28 16.75
C VAL A 167 -40.20 -23.25 15.87
N PHE A 168 -39.56 -24.14 15.08
CA PHE A 168 -39.89 -25.58 14.85
C PHE A 168 -38.86 -26.31 13.92
N PRO A 169 -38.77 -27.67 13.86
CA PRO A 169 -37.56 -28.40 14.32
C PRO A 169 -36.88 -29.42 13.35
N THR A 170 -35.61 -29.72 13.68
CA THR A 170 -34.77 -30.96 13.60
C THR A 170 -34.80 -32.00 12.44
N THR A 171 -33.59 -32.22 11.88
CA THR A 171 -32.83 -33.47 11.51
C THR A 171 -33.47 -34.64 10.74
N PRO A 172 -32.64 -35.30 9.90
CA PRO A 172 -32.59 -36.76 9.86
C PRO A 172 -31.19 -37.35 10.15
N SER A 173 -31.23 -38.55 10.70
CA SER A 173 -30.17 -39.44 11.16
C SER A 173 -29.40 -40.15 10.04
N SER A 174 -28.11 -40.44 10.29
CA SER A 174 -27.38 -41.53 9.62
C SER A 174 -26.77 -42.47 10.67
N ASP A 175 -27.35 -43.66 10.82
CA ASP A 175 -26.68 -44.80 11.43
C ASP A 175 -26.21 -45.73 10.30
N ALA A 176 -24.91 -46.05 10.29
CA ALA A 176 -24.35 -47.39 10.08
C ALA A 176 -22.86 -47.33 9.71
N LEU A 177 -21.98 -47.29 10.72
CA LEU A 177 -20.66 -47.94 10.67
C LEU A 177 -20.34 -48.50 12.06
N SER A 178 -19.88 -49.76 12.05
CA SER A 178 -19.67 -50.72 13.13
C SER A 178 -19.17 -50.20 14.50
N ALA A 179 -19.77 -50.76 15.55
CA ALA A 179 -19.51 -50.55 16.99
C ALA A 179 -18.26 -51.29 17.52
N THR A 180 -17.13 -51.26 16.80
CA THR A 180 -15.87 -51.87 17.26
C THR A 180 -14.71 -50.94 16.96
N ASP A 181 -14.50 -49.95 17.83
CA ASP A 181 -13.20 -49.54 18.43
C ASP A 181 -13.34 -48.16 19.12
N ARG A 182 -14.26 -48.03 20.09
CA ARG A 182 -14.34 -46.80 20.90
C ARG A 182 -13.15 -46.78 21.85
N LEU A 183 -12.09 -46.09 21.44
CA LEU A 183 -10.89 -45.86 22.26
C LEU A 183 -11.30 -45.30 23.64
N ALA A 184 -11.06 -46.07 24.70
CA ALA A 184 -11.52 -45.73 26.03
C ALA A 184 -10.79 -44.48 26.57
N LEU A 185 -11.54 -43.56 27.17
CA LEU A 185 -10.98 -42.37 27.82
C LEU A 185 -10.37 -42.74 29.19
N PRO A 186 -9.23 -42.14 29.59
CA PRO A 186 -8.68 -42.29 30.94
C PRO A 186 -9.67 -41.84 32.02
N SER A 187 -9.68 -42.48 33.19
CA SER A 187 -10.64 -42.17 34.27
C SER A 187 -10.60 -40.71 34.76
N ASN A 188 -9.50 -40.00 34.53
CA ASN A 188 -9.27 -38.61 34.92
C ASN A 188 -9.43 -37.60 33.76
N TRP A 189 -10.01 -37.98 32.62
CA TRP A 189 -10.08 -37.12 31.42
C TRP A 189 -10.71 -35.74 31.67
N ARG A 190 -11.67 -35.63 32.61
CA ARG A 190 -12.28 -34.33 33.00
C ARG A 190 -11.27 -33.38 33.65
N GLN A 191 -10.31 -33.88 34.41
CA GLN A 191 -9.24 -33.07 35.00
C GLN A 191 -8.28 -32.55 33.91
N LEU A 192 -8.05 -33.35 32.87
CA LEU A 192 -7.20 -32.95 31.73
C LEU A 192 -7.84 -31.82 30.91
N VAL A 193 -9.17 -31.73 30.86
CA VAL A 193 -9.88 -30.60 30.24
C VAL A 193 -9.63 -29.30 30.99
N GLU A 194 -9.59 -29.33 32.32
CA GLU A 194 -9.27 -28.13 33.10
C GLU A 194 -7.83 -27.68 32.88
N VAL A 195 -6.90 -28.63 32.80
CA VAL A 195 -5.50 -28.37 32.44
C VAL A 195 -5.37 -27.75 31.05
N TYR A 196 -6.17 -28.18 30.08
CA TYR A 196 -6.21 -27.57 28.75
C TYR A 196 -6.60 -26.09 28.82
N PHE A 197 -7.68 -25.76 29.54
CA PHE A 197 -8.13 -24.37 29.67
C PHE A 197 -7.13 -23.48 30.41
N GLU A 198 -6.38 -24.06 31.35
CA GLU A 198 -5.35 -23.34 32.09
C GLU A 198 -4.08 -23.11 31.28
N GLN A 199 -3.60 -24.12 30.55
CA GLN A 199 -2.24 -24.11 29.97
C GLN A 199 -2.18 -23.95 28.45
N ILE A 200 -3.21 -24.35 27.70
CA ILE A 200 -3.16 -24.44 26.23
C ILE A 200 -4.14 -23.45 25.58
N HIS A 201 -5.36 -23.37 26.09
CA HIS A 201 -6.43 -22.53 25.52
C HIS A 201 -6.07 -21.05 25.42
N ARG A 202 -5.23 -20.54 26.33
CA ARG A 202 -4.75 -19.14 26.32
C ARG A 202 -3.96 -18.79 25.05
N TRP A 203 -3.36 -19.80 24.41
CA TRP A 203 -2.59 -19.67 23.18
C TRP A 203 -3.41 -19.97 21.92
N ILE A 204 -4.35 -20.92 22.03
CA ILE A 204 -5.24 -21.33 20.94
C ILE A 204 -6.70 -21.27 21.42
N PRO A 205 -7.31 -20.07 21.49
CA PRO A 205 -8.60 -19.87 22.16
C PRO A 205 -9.80 -20.32 21.30
N VAL A 206 -9.74 -21.53 20.73
CA VAL A 206 -10.70 -22.07 19.75
C VAL A 206 -11.96 -22.66 20.38
N LEU A 207 -11.99 -22.84 21.71
CA LEU A 207 -13.13 -23.37 22.47
C LEU A 207 -13.79 -22.28 23.33
N HIS A 208 -15.13 -22.23 23.41
CA HIS A 208 -15.81 -21.40 24.40
C HIS A 208 -15.94 -22.15 25.74
N VAL A 209 -15.14 -21.74 26.74
CA VAL A 209 -14.96 -22.45 28.03
C VAL A 209 -16.28 -22.85 28.70
N ARG A 210 -17.21 -21.89 28.83
CA ARG A 210 -18.48 -22.10 29.55
C ARG A 210 -19.38 -23.11 28.84
N THR A 211 -19.50 -22.99 27.51
CA THR A 211 -20.36 -23.87 26.70
C THR A 211 -19.76 -25.27 26.61
N PHE A 212 -18.43 -25.36 26.46
CA PHE A 212 -17.75 -26.66 26.41
C PHE A 212 -17.95 -27.44 27.72
N ARG A 213 -17.79 -26.79 28.89
CA ARG A 213 -18.07 -27.42 30.19
C ARG A 213 -19.51 -27.92 30.32
N GLN A 214 -20.48 -27.16 29.82
CA GLN A 214 -21.89 -27.58 29.80
C GLN A 214 -22.12 -28.82 28.90
N HIS A 215 -21.45 -28.88 27.75
CA HIS A 215 -21.53 -30.03 26.85
C HIS A 215 -20.90 -31.31 27.43
N LEU A 216 -20.00 -31.22 28.41
CA LEU A 216 -19.43 -32.39 29.09
C LEU A 216 -20.47 -33.15 29.95
N ASP A 217 -21.53 -32.48 30.37
CA ASP A 217 -22.56 -33.03 31.26
C ASP A 217 -23.79 -33.55 30.49
N ASP A 218 -23.89 -33.28 29.18
CA ASP A 218 -24.94 -33.76 28.29
C ASP A 218 -24.45 -34.94 27.43
N PRO A 219 -25.00 -36.17 27.58
CA PRO A 219 -24.59 -37.35 26.81
C PRO A 219 -24.64 -37.17 25.29
N ALA A 220 -25.58 -36.38 24.76
CA ALA A 220 -25.74 -36.18 23.32
C ALA A 220 -24.71 -35.19 22.77
N GLN A 221 -24.38 -34.13 23.52
CA GLN A 221 -23.33 -33.19 23.12
C GLN A 221 -21.94 -33.77 23.35
N LEU A 222 -21.76 -34.60 24.39
CA LEU A 222 -20.52 -35.29 24.70
C LEU A 222 -20.02 -36.12 23.52
N GLN A 223 -20.93 -36.78 22.79
CA GLN A 223 -20.59 -37.54 21.58
C GLN A 223 -20.07 -36.64 20.43
N ARG A 224 -20.54 -35.38 20.34
CA ARG A 224 -20.08 -34.44 19.28
C ARG A 224 -18.68 -33.89 19.55
N ILE A 225 -18.36 -33.65 20.82
CA ILE A 225 -17.04 -33.13 21.23
C ILE A 225 -16.03 -34.25 21.53
N ASP A 226 -16.38 -35.52 21.30
CA ASP A 226 -15.55 -36.69 21.60
C ASP A 226 -14.16 -36.61 20.96
N THR A 227 -14.09 -36.18 19.69
CA THR A 227 -12.80 -35.98 18.98
C THR A 227 -11.96 -34.87 19.63
N VAL A 228 -12.60 -33.79 20.10
CA VAL A 228 -11.91 -32.69 20.82
C VAL A 228 -11.39 -33.19 22.17
N ILE A 229 -12.15 -34.01 22.88
CA ILE A 229 -11.72 -34.62 24.15
C ILE A 229 -10.51 -35.52 23.93
N HIS A 230 -10.50 -36.35 22.88
CA HIS A 230 -9.33 -37.15 22.53
C HIS A 230 -8.09 -36.29 22.20
N ALA A 231 -8.27 -35.15 21.52
CA ALA A 231 -7.17 -34.22 21.28
C ALA A 231 -6.63 -33.59 22.56
N ILE A 232 -7.52 -33.19 23.49
CA ILE A 232 -7.17 -32.68 24.81
C ILE A 232 -6.42 -33.74 25.63
N VAL A 233 -6.90 -34.99 25.64
CA VAL A 233 -6.22 -36.09 26.34
C VAL A 233 -4.83 -36.32 25.75
N SER A 234 -4.69 -36.31 24.42
CA SER A 234 -3.41 -36.48 23.73
C SER A 234 -2.35 -35.46 24.16
N ILE A 235 -2.72 -34.19 24.34
CA ILE A 235 -1.77 -33.12 24.69
C ILE A 235 -1.62 -32.94 26.22
N CYS A 236 -2.71 -32.99 26.99
CA CYS A 236 -2.67 -32.64 28.41
C CYS A 236 -2.21 -33.79 29.31
N LEU A 237 -2.38 -35.05 28.88
CA LEU A 237 -1.99 -36.19 29.71
C LEU A 237 -0.47 -36.20 29.99
N ARG A 238 0.35 -35.81 29.01
CA ARG A 238 1.81 -35.64 29.13
C ARG A 238 2.23 -34.44 30.00
N LEU A 239 1.34 -33.46 30.20
CA LEU A 239 1.59 -32.26 30.99
C LEU A 239 1.27 -32.44 32.48
N CYS A 240 0.71 -33.59 32.87
CA CYS A 240 0.27 -33.89 34.23
C CYS A 240 1.00 -35.11 34.82
N PRO A 241 2.31 -35.03 35.12
CA PRO A 241 3.03 -36.12 35.75
C PRO A 241 2.43 -36.42 37.14
N GLY A 242 1.84 -37.61 37.31
CA GLY A 242 1.28 -38.08 38.58
C GLY A 242 -0.23 -38.33 38.62
N THR A 243 -0.98 -38.03 37.55
CA THR A 243 -2.44 -38.28 37.51
C THR A 243 -2.81 -39.74 37.23
N LEU A 244 -1.87 -40.55 36.73
CA LEU A 244 -2.03 -42.00 36.53
C LEU A 244 -0.86 -42.73 37.19
N SER A 245 -1.13 -43.85 37.87
CA SER A 245 -0.09 -44.78 38.38
C SER A 245 0.54 -45.59 37.22
N ALA A 246 0.80 -44.94 36.10
CA ALA A 246 1.22 -45.54 34.83
C ALA A 246 2.68 -45.17 34.52
N ASN A 247 3.42 -46.10 33.92
CA ASN A 247 4.80 -45.89 33.48
C ASN A 247 4.84 -44.78 32.41
N PRO A 248 5.83 -43.86 32.38
CA PRO A 248 5.97 -42.84 31.34
C PRO A 248 5.80 -43.34 29.89
N ARG A 249 6.28 -44.56 29.60
CA ARG A 249 6.09 -45.21 28.28
C ARG A 249 4.63 -45.54 27.96
N GLN A 250 3.85 -45.92 28.96
CA GLN A 250 2.43 -46.22 28.80
C GLN A 250 1.64 -44.93 28.57
N VAL A 251 1.98 -43.86 29.29
CA VAL A 251 1.38 -42.53 29.09
C VAL A 251 1.63 -42.05 27.66
N GLU A 252 2.85 -42.18 27.16
CA GLU A 252 3.20 -41.83 25.78
C GLU A 252 2.43 -42.66 24.74
N GLN A 253 2.32 -43.97 24.95
CA GLN A 253 1.51 -44.83 24.08
C GLN A 253 0.04 -44.39 24.05
N ILE A 254 -0.54 -44.06 25.20
CA ILE A 254 -1.92 -43.57 25.30
C ILE A 254 -2.08 -42.26 24.53
N CYS A 255 -1.15 -41.30 24.71
CA CYS A 255 -1.16 -40.03 23.97
C CYS A 255 -1.09 -40.27 22.46
N LEU A 256 -0.19 -41.15 21.99
CA LEU A 256 -0.04 -41.48 20.56
C LEU A 256 -1.29 -42.14 19.98
N HIS A 257 -1.94 -43.05 20.72
CA HIS A 257 -3.18 -43.68 20.25
C HIS A 257 -4.32 -42.67 20.10
N HIS A 258 -4.49 -41.76 21.08
CA HIS A 258 -5.48 -40.69 20.98
C HIS A 258 -5.16 -39.70 19.84
N ARG A 259 -3.88 -39.35 19.65
CA ARG A 259 -3.41 -38.51 18.53
C ARG A 259 -3.77 -39.12 17.17
N HIS A 260 -3.46 -40.39 16.94
CA HIS A 260 -3.77 -41.07 15.68
C HIS A 260 -5.27 -41.20 15.45
N ALA A 261 -6.04 -41.47 16.51
CA ALA A 261 -7.51 -41.51 16.42
C ALA A 261 -8.09 -40.16 15.98
N VAL A 262 -7.58 -39.04 16.50
CA VAL A 262 -8.00 -37.70 16.08
C VAL A 262 -7.62 -37.44 14.62
N MET A 263 -6.39 -37.77 14.22
CA MET A 263 -5.93 -37.59 12.84
C MET A 263 -6.81 -38.35 11.83
N LEU A 264 -7.10 -39.63 12.10
CA LEU A 264 -7.94 -40.45 11.23
C LEU A 264 -9.38 -39.90 11.15
N ARG A 265 -9.99 -39.58 12.30
CA ARG A 265 -11.36 -39.04 12.36
C ARG A 265 -11.49 -37.69 11.64
N SER A 266 -10.50 -36.83 11.77
CA SER A 266 -10.44 -35.53 11.09
C SER A 266 -10.22 -35.64 9.57
N MET A 267 -9.69 -36.77 9.08
CA MET A 267 -9.58 -37.05 7.63
C MET A 267 -10.87 -37.67 7.07
N GLU A 268 -11.63 -38.41 7.89
CA GLU A 268 -12.86 -39.07 7.47
C GLU A 268 -14.08 -38.14 7.46
N THR A 269 -14.13 -37.14 8.35
CA THR A 269 -15.32 -36.29 8.53
C THR A 269 -14.99 -34.81 8.67
N PHE A 270 -15.82 -33.95 8.08
CA PHE A 270 -15.67 -32.49 8.10
C PHE A 270 -16.62 -31.87 9.15
N SER A 271 -16.06 -31.33 10.24
CA SER A 271 -16.83 -30.63 11.28
C SER A 271 -16.00 -29.55 11.97
N VAL A 272 -16.69 -28.62 12.65
CA VAL A 272 -16.04 -27.57 13.45
C VAL A 272 -15.23 -28.19 14.60
N GLU A 273 -15.77 -29.24 15.22
CA GLU A 273 -15.15 -29.98 16.31
C GLU A 273 -13.89 -30.74 15.84
N ASN A 274 -13.89 -31.30 14.62
CA ASN A 274 -12.70 -31.93 14.07
C ASN A 274 -11.60 -30.91 13.73
N LEU A 275 -11.96 -29.71 13.25
CA LEU A 275 -10.98 -28.62 13.08
C LEU A 275 -10.41 -28.14 14.41
N GLN A 276 -11.25 -27.96 15.44
CA GLN A 276 -10.79 -27.63 16.79
C GLN A 276 -9.81 -28.68 17.32
N ALA A 277 -10.12 -29.97 17.14
CA ALA A 277 -9.25 -31.07 17.51
C ALA A 277 -7.93 -31.08 16.70
N SER A 278 -8.00 -30.85 15.38
CA SER A 278 -6.83 -30.77 14.51
C SER A 278 -5.90 -29.59 14.87
N ILE A 279 -6.44 -28.43 15.26
CA ILE A 279 -5.65 -27.29 15.75
C ILE A 279 -4.88 -27.66 17.02
N ILE A 280 -5.52 -28.35 17.96
CA ILE A 280 -4.87 -28.80 19.20
C ILE A 280 -3.73 -29.77 18.90
N ILE A 281 -3.94 -30.74 17.99
CA ILE A 281 -2.89 -31.67 17.58
C ILE A 281 -1.80 -30.96 16.78
N ALA A 282 -2.12 -30.00 15.92
CA ALA A 282 -1.12 -29.22 15.18
C ALA A 282 -0.22 -28.42 16.14
N PHE A 283 -0.81 -27.76 17.14
CA PHE A 283 -0.09 -27.06 18.20
C PHE A 283 0.89 -27.99 18.95
N ASP A 284 0.41 -29.17 19.36
CA ASP A 284 1.22 -30.22 19.99
C ASP A 284 2.39 -30.66 19.10
N THR A 285 2.12 -30.83 17.80
CA THR A 285 3.11 -31.28 16.80
C THR A 285 4.23 -30.28 16.60
N ILE A 286 3.88 -28.99 16.52
CA ILE A 286 4.85 -27.89 16.35
C ILE A 286 5.75 -27.80 17.58
N GLY A 287 5.17 -27.72 18.79
CA GLY A 287 5.98 -27.57 20.00
C GLY A 287 6.83 -28.81 20.33
N SER A 288 6.39 -30.00 19.92
CA SER A 288 7.19 -31.22 19.98
C SER A 288 8.29 -31.33 18.93
N GLY A 289 8.50 -30.32 18.08
CA GLY A 289 9.59 -30.29 17.11
C GLY A 289 9.42 -31.22 15.91
N ARG A 290 8.17 -31.61 15.57
CA ARG A 290 7.81 -32.46 14.40
C ARG A 290 7.24 -31.62 13.24
N GLY A 291 7.99 -30.62 12.79
CA GLY A 291 7.48 -29.59 11.87
C GLY A 291 6.95 -30.05 10.49
N PRO A 292 7.46 -31.07 9.77
CA PRO A 292 6.95 -31.39 8.44
C PRO A 292 5.60 -32.13 8.52
N SER A 293 5.41 -32.92 9.58
CA SER A 293 4.12 -33.52 9.91
C SER A 293 3.08 -32.45 10.26
N ALA A 294 3.48 -31.39 10.97
CA ALA A 294 2.58 -30.27 11.30
C ALA A 294 2.12 -29.52 10.05
N TRP A 295 2.99 -29.35 9.04
CA TRP A 295 2.63 -28.67 7.79
C TRP A 295 1.54 -29.40 7.04
N SER A 296 1.69 -30.70 6.80
CA SER A 296 0.68 -31.48 6.09
C SER A 296 -0.69 -31.37 6.76
N MET A 297 -0.70 -31.31 8.09
CA MET A 297 -1.91 -31.04 8.87
C MET A 297 -2.45 -29.61 8.65
N ILE A 298 -1.61 -28.58 8.74
CA ILE A 298 -2.00 -27.17 8.57
C ILE A 298 -2.49 -26.90 7.15
N GLY A 299 -1.82 -27.44 6.12
CA GLY A 299 -2.27 -27.36 4.73
C GLY A 299 -3.64 -27.99 4.55
N SER A 300 -3.89 -29.15 5.18
CA SER A 300 -5.22 -29.76 5.21
C SER A 300 -6.24 -28.91 5.97
N MET A 301 -5.87 -28.31 7.12
CA MET A 301 -6.75 -27.43 7.89
C MET A 301 -7.14 -26.17 7.11
N ALA A 302 -6.20 -25.54 6.42
CA ALA A 302 -6.45 -24.35 5.59
C ALA A 302 -7.45 -24.65 4.47
N ARG A 303 -7.32 -25.82 3.82
CA ARG A 303 -8.30 -26.28 2.82
C ARG A 303 -9.66 -26.60 3.44
N ASN A 304 -9.69 -27.18 4.64
CA ASN A 304 -10.94 -27.45 5.36
C ASN A 304 -11.64 -26.15 5.80
N VAL A 305 -10.89 -25.11 6.18
CA VAL A 305 -11.39 -23.77 6.52
C VAL A 305 -12.02 -23.10 5.30
N GLU A 306 -11.36 -23.16 4.13
CA GLU A 306 -11.91 -22.69 2.86
C GLU A 306 -13.17 -23.48 2.48
N GLN A 307 -13.14 -24.81 2.59
CA GLN A 307 -14.25 -25.69 2.23
C GLN A 307 -15.48 -25.47 3.12
N MET A 308 -15.28 -25.21 4.42
CA MET A 308 -16.36 -24.89 5.36
C MET A 308 -16.74 -23.40 5.37
N GLN A 309 -16.10 -22.58 4.53
CA GLN A 309 -16.36 -21.14 4.41
C GLN A 309 -16.23 -20.38 5.73
N LEU A 310 -15.27 -20.79 6.58
CA LEU A 310 -15.06 -20.14 7.90
C LEU A 310 -14.39 -18.75 7.79
N SER A 311 -13.86 -18.40 6.61
CA SER A 311 -13.28 -17.09 6.28
C SER A 311 -14.31 -16.06 5.81
N VAL A 312 -15.60 -16.42 5.73
CA VAL A 312 -16.66 -15.54 5.24
C VAL A 312 -17.52 -15.12 6.42
N GLU A 313 -17.54 -13.82 6.74
CA GLU A 313 -18.41 -13.29 7.78
C GLU A 313 -19.85 -13.13 7.29
N GLU A 314 -20.79 -13.88 7.87
CA GLU A 314 -22.22 -13.69 7.61
C GLU A 314 -22.71 -12.44 8.36
N THR A 315 -22.97 -11.36 7.62
CA THR A 315 -23.74 -10.22 8.11
C THR A 315 -25.14 -10.70 8.50
N ALA A 316 -25.53 -10.42 9.76
CA ALA A 316 -26.83 -10.81 10.29
C ALA A 316 -27.96 -10.23 9.43
N GLU A 317 -28.72 -11.13 8.81
CA GLU A 317 -29.85 -10.86 7.96
C GLU A 317 -30.91 -10.02 8.68
N ALA A 318 -31.12 -8.79 8.21
CA ALA A 318 -32.44 -8.18 8.09
C ALA A 318 -32.35 -6.89 7.27
N ASP A 319 -32.22 -7.04 5.94
CA ASP A 319 -33.25 -6.44 5.10
C ASP A 319 -33.52 -7.39 3.93
N GLY A 320 -34.58 -8.18 4.11
CA GLY A 320 -34.97 -9.18 3.14
C GLY A 320 -35.72 -8.51 2.01
N GLN A 321 -35.06 -8.21 0.87
CA GLN A 321 -35.74 -8.43 -0.41
C GLN A 321 -34.95 -8.54 -1.71
N THR A 322 -33.80 -9.23 -1.74
CA THR A 322 -33.31 -10.11 -2.80
C THR A 322 -31.87 -10.45 -2.42
N ARG A 323 -31.52 -11.72 -2.34
CA ARG A 323 -30.14 -12.18 -2.45
C ARG A 323 -30.18 -12.93 -3.77
N ARG A 324 -29.66 -12.38 -4.87
CA ARG A 324 -29.61 -13.18 -6.08
C ARG A 324 -28.50 -14.19 -5.89
N LYS A 325 -28.97 -15.43 -5.77
CA LYS A 325 -28.17 -16.62 -5.51
C LYS A 325 -27.20 -16.80 -6.68
N PRO A 326 -25.95 -17.18 -6.42
CA PRO A 326 -25.02 -17.58 -7.48
C PRO A 326 -25.65 -18.70 -8.32
N ILE A 327 -25.42 -18.69 -9.64
CA ILE A 327 -25.94 -19.69 -10.59
C ILE A 327 -25.54 -21.12 -10.17
N ILE A 328 -24.40 -21.26 -9.49
CA ILE A 328 -23.98 -22.43 -8.73
C ILE A 328 -23.61 -21.97 -7.32
N SER A 329 -24.40 -22.31 -6.32
CA SER A 329 -24.00 -22.12 -4.92
C SER A 329 -22.90 -23.11 -4.55
N ARG A 330 -21.76 -22.62 -4.04
CA ARG A 330 -20.81 -23.49 -3.34
C ARG A 330 -21.57 -24.23 -2.24
N THR A 331 -21.40 -25.54 -2.15
CA THR A 331 -22.06 -26.37 -1.14
C THR A 331 -21.68 -25.87 0.25
N THR A 332 -22.62 -25.27 0.96
CA THR A 332 -22.42 -24.86 2.36
C THR A 332 -22.51 -26.11 3.24
N PHE A 333 -21.35 -26.61 3.68
CA PHE A 333 -21.27 -27.82 4.51
C PHE A 333 -21.74 -27.58 5.96
N LEU A 334 -21.72 -26.33 6.42
CA LEU A 334 -22.18 -25.93 7.74
C LEU A 334 -23.43 -25.06 7.65
N ARG A 335 -24.36 -25.26 8.59
CA ARG A 335 -25.49 -24.34 8.81
C ARG A 335 -24.99 -22.98 9.31
N PRO A 336 -25.75 -21.89 9.10
CA PRO A 336 -25.46 -20.59 9.71
C PRO A 336 -25.30 -20.71 11.24
N PRO A 337 -24.37 -19.97 11.86
CA PRO A 337 -24.18 -20.01 13.31
C PRO A 337 -25.44 -19.49 14.01
N THR A 338 -25.95 -20.28 14.94
CA THR A 338 -27.21 -19.99 15.65
C THR A 338 -27.02 -19.05 16.83
N THR A 339 -25.78 -18.85 17.26
CA THR A 339 -25.43 -18.01 18.39
C THR A 339 -24.17 -17.20 18.08
N TRP A 340 -24.03 -16.04 18.71
CA TRP A 340 -22.80 -15.26 18.64
C TRP A 340 -21.58 -16.07 19.09
N ILE A 341 -21.74 -16.94 20.09
CA ILE A 341 -20.68 -17.84 20.57
C ILE A 341 -20.22 -18.80 19.46
N GLU A 342 -21.14 -19.32 18.66
CA GLU A 342 -20.83 -20.19 17.52
C GLU A 342 -20.15 -19.41 16.39
N ALA A 343 -20.60 -18.19 16.09
CA ALA A 343 -19.97 -17.32 15.09
C ALA A 343 -18.54 -16.92 15.49
N GLU A 344 -18.37 -16.51 16.75
CA GLU A 344 -17.08 -16.14 17.32
C GLU A 344 -16.13 -17.34 17.39
N ALA A 345 -16.62 -18.54 17.72
CA ALA A 345 -15.81 -19.76 17.69
C ALA A 345 -15.31 -20.08 16.27
N ARG A 346 -16.13 -19.88 15.23
CA ARG A 346 -15.74 -20.05 13.83
C ARG A 346 -14.67 -19.04 13.38
N ARG A 347 -14.81 -17.76 13.77
CA ARG A 347 -13.80 -16.72 13.53
C ARG A 347 -12.45 -17.06 14.14
N ARG A 348 -12.45 -17.50 15.42
CA ARG A 348 -11.21 -17.89 16.11
C ARG A 348 -10.53 -19.09 15.46
N ILE A 349 -11.29 -20.04 14.94
CA ILE A 349 -10.75 -21.18 14.18
C ILE A 349 -10.05 -20.70 12.91
N PHE A 350 -10.69 -19.83 12.11
CA PHE A 350 -10.08 -19.25 10.91
C PHE A 350 -8.75 -18.54 11.23
N TRP A 351 -8.79 -17.58 12.15
CA TRP A 351 -7.60 -16.78 12.48
C TRP A 351 -6.49 -17.61 13.15
N THR A 352 -6.83 -18.64 13.93
CA THR A 352 -5.82 -19.54 14.51
C THR A 352 -5.13 -20.38 13.44
N VAL A 353 -5.88 -20.90 12.46
CA VAL A 353 -5.30 -21.64 11.32
C VAL A 353 -4.44 -20.73 10.45
N PHE A 354 -4.89 -19.50 10.22
CA PHE A 354 -4.11 -18.47 9.50
C PHE A 354 -2.77 -18.19 10.19
N LEU A 355 -2.76 -17.95 11.51
CA LEU A 355 -1.53 -17.70 12.26
C LEU A 355 -0.58 -18.91 12.26
N MET A 356 -1.11 -20.13 12.35
CA MET A 356 -0.29 -21.35 12.25
C MET A 356 0.35 -21.52 10.86
N ASP A 357 -0.39 -21.19 9.80
CA ASP A 357 0.09 -21.20 8.42
C ASP A 357 1.21 -20.16 8.19
N ARG A 358 1.04 -18.94 8.71
CA ARG A 358 2.07 -17.88 8.66
C ARG A 358 3.32 -18.25 9.46
N PHE A 359 3.17 -18.83 10.64
CA PHE A 359 4.29 -19.34 11.42
C PHE A 359 5.09 -20.41 10.67
N CYS A 360 4.42 -21.38 10.05
CA CYS A 360 5.09 -22.38 9.22
C CYS A 360 5.77 -21.77 7.99
N SER A 361 5.14 -20.78 7.36
CA SER A 361 5.69 -20.03 6.21
C SER A 361 6.95 -19.24 6.61
N VAL A 362 6.99 -18.61 7.78
CA VAL A 362 8.19 -17.93 8.30
C VAL A 362 9.31 -18.93 8.63
N ALA A 363 8.96 -20.07 9.22
CA ALA A 363 9.94 -21.07 9.67
C ALA A 363 10.57 -21.89 8.53
N THR A 364 9.92 -21.98 7.36
CA THR A 364 10.34 -22.82 6.20
C THR A 364 10.50 -22.03 4.88
N GLY A 365 9.87 -20.86 4.81
CA GLY A 365 9.91 -19.87 3.73
C GLY A 365 9.10 -20.17 2.46
N THR A 366 8.16 -21.11 2.48
CA THR A 366 7.20 -21.28 1.36
C THR A 366 6.07 -20.26 1.35
N GLN A 367 5.61 -19.90 0.15
CA GLN A 367 4.67 -18.81 -0.09
C GLN A 367 3.21 -19.29 -0.26
N ARG A 368 2.27 -18.54 0.33
CA ARG A 368 0.83 -18.51 -0.02
C ARG A 368 0.33 -17.08 0.09
N GLN A 369 -0.40 -16.60 -0.92
CA GLN A 369 -0.87 -15.20 -1.01
C GLN A 369 -1.75 -14.79 0.20
N PRO A 370 -1.66 -13.53 0.66
CA PRO A 370 -2.49 -13.01 1.74
C PRO A 370 -3.93 -12.76 1.28
N SER A 371 -4.85 -12.79 2.24
CA SER A 371 -6.23 -12.29 2.11
C SER A 371 -6.30 -10.84 2.61
N ASP A 372 -7.22 -10.06 2.04
CA ASP A 372 -7.41 -8.61 2.20
C ASP A 372 -7.22 -8.04 3.62
N ASP A 373 -6.61 -6.84 3.69
CA ASP A 373 -6.16 -6.14 4.91
C ASP A 373 -7.27 -5.40 5.70
N ASP A 374 -8.54 -5.46 5.29
CA ASP A 374 -9.62 -4.64 5.88
C ASP A 374 -10.36 -5.27 7.08
N GLU A 375 -9.99 -6.47 7.53
CA GLU A 375 -10.71 -7.19 8.60
C GLU A 375 -10.03 -7.18 10.00
N ILE A 376 -9.10 -6.26 10.26
CA ILE A 376 -8.39 -6.18 11.55
C ILE A 376 -8.86 -4.98 12.40
N GLN A 377 -10.17 -4.84 12.61
CA GLN A 377 -10.70 -3.93 13.64
C GLN A 377 -11.88 -4.50 14.40
N CYS A 378 -11.67 -5.58 15.18
CA CYS A 378 -12.53 -5.94 16.32
C CYS A 378 -11.97 -7.00 17.32
N MET A 379 -10.64 -7.17 17.51
CA MET A 379 -10.09 -8.29 18.31
C MET A 379 -9.08 -7.96 19.45
N GLY A 380 -8.82 -6.70 19.78
CA GLY A 380 -7.90 -6.36 20.90
C GLY A 380 -6.45 -6.83 20.67
N GLY A 381 -5.74 -7.31 21.70
CA GLY A 381 -4.32 -7.71 21.62
C GLY A 381 -3.98 -8.77 20.56
N PHE A 382 -4.96 -9.57 20.14
CA PHE A 382 -4.82 -10.61 19.11
C PHE A 382 -4.66 -10.01 17.70
N ALA A 383 -5.29 -8.87 17.41
CA ALA A 383 -5.15 -8.15 16.13
C ALA A 383 -3.69 -7.71 15.88
N PHE A 384 -3.04 -7.16 16.91
CA PHE A 384 -1.64 -6.75 16.81
C PHE A 384 -0.68 -7.93 16.64
N SER A 385 -1.05 -9.11 17.15
CA SER A 385 -0.27 -10.33 16.93
C SER A 385 -0.33 -10.81 15.47
N ILE A 386 -1.46 -10.62 14.80
CA ILE A 386 -1.63 -10.91 13.36
C ILE A 386 -0.78 -9.95 12.54
N GLU A 387 -0.89 -8.65 12.81
CA GLU A 387 -0.14 -7.61 12.08
C GLU A 387 1.38 -7.76 12.24
N ALA A 388 1.86 -8.03 13.46
CA ALA A 388 3.27 -8.26 13.72
C ALA A 388 3.80 -9.53 13.04
N MET A 389 2.98 -10.60 12.99
CA MET A 389 3.34 -11.85 12.30
C MET A 389 3.39 -11.66 10.79
N GLU A 390 2.49 -10.86 10.21
CA GLU A 390 2.49 -10.57 8.78
C GLU A 390 3.71 -9.75 8.38
N ASN A 391 4.10 -8.75 9.19
CA ASN A 391 5.34 -8.00 8.98
C ASN A 391 6.58 -8.92 9.00
N LEU A 392 6.64 -9.86 9.96
CA LEU A 392 7.71 -10.86 10.02
C LEU A 392 7.72 -11.75 8.75
N ASN A 393 6.54 -12.21 8.31
CA ASN A 393 6.39 -13.02 7.11
C ASN A 393 6.83 -12.29 5.83
N LEU A 394 6.43 -11.03 5.66
CA LEU A 394 6.80 -10.20 4.52
C LEU A 394 8.32 -10.06 4.40
N ILE A 395 9.00 -9.79 5.52
CA ILE A 395 10.47 -9.65 5.55
C ILE A 395 11.15 -10.97 5.21
N SER A 396 10.70 -12.08 5.83
CA SER A 396 11.31 -13.40 5.64
C SER A 396 11.09 -14.01 4.26
N THR A 397 9.94 -13.74 3.62
CA THR A 397 9.57 -14.38 2.34
C THR A 397 9.82 -13.50 1.12
N VAL A 398 9.75 -12.18 1.26
CA VAL A 398 9.89 -11.23 0.13
C VAL A 398 11.25 -10.53 0.16
N PHE A 399 11.61 -9.89 1.27
CA PHE A 399 12.83 -9.09 1.33
C PHE A 399 14.11 -9.94 1.37
N LEU A 400 14.18 -10.90 2.29
CA LEU A 400 15.39 -11.72 2.47
C LEU A 400 15.62 -12.76 1.35
N ARG A 401 14.60 -13.03 0.53
CA ARG A 401 14.69 -13.98 -0.60
C ARG A 401 14.84 -13.29 -1.95
N HIS A 402 14.85 -11.96 -2.00
CA HIS A 402 15.04 -11.22 -3.23
C HIS A 402 16.50 -11.35 -3.71
N PRO A 403 16.76 -11.93 -4.90
CA PRO A 403 18.12 -12.07 -5.41
C PRO A 403 18.65 -10.70 -5.89
N ILE A 404 19.83 -10.29 -5.42
CA ILE A 404 20.41 -8.96 -5.71
C ILE A 404 21.86 -9.12 -6.18
N LYS A 405 22.23 -8.37 -7.23
CA LYS A 405 23.62 -8.24 -7.66
C LYS A 405 24.25 -7.02 -7.00
N PHE A 406 24.91 -7.21 -5.86
CA PHE A 406 25.47 -6.13 -5.04
C PHE A 406 26.60 -5.32 -5.68
N HIS A 407 27.14 -5.74 -6.83
CA HIS A 407 28.07 -4.95 -7.64
C HIS A 407 27.37 -3.93 -8.55
N ASP A 408 26.06 -4.05 -8.74
CA ASP A 408 25.25 -3.05 -9.42
C ASP A 408 24.75 -2.03 -8.38
N ALA A 409 25.28 -0.81 -8.46
CA ALA A 409 24.95 0.28 -7.56
C ALA A 409 23.43 0.61 -7.57
N LYS A 410 22.73 0.38 -8.69
CA LYS A 410 21.30 0.64 -8.82
C LYS A 410 20.45 -0.43 -8.14
N GLU A 411 20.79 -1.71 -8.29
CA GLU A 411 20.10 -2.80 -7.58
C GLU A 411 20.35 -2.72 -6.07
N ALA A 412 21.58 -2.43 -5.65
CA ALA A 412 21.91 -2.22 -4.23
C ALA A 412 21.14 -1.02 -3.63
N GLN A 413 20.94 0.05 -4.40
CA GLN A 413 20.15 1.21 -3.98
C GLN A 413 18.66 0.89 -3.83
N MET A 414 18.08 0.12 -4.75
CA MET A 414 16.68 -0.33 -4.66
C MET A 414 16.45 -1.25 -3.46
N TRP A 415 17.39 -2.15 -3.19
CA TRP A 415 17.33 -3.01 -2.00
C TRP A 415 17.39 -2.21 -0.69
N LEU A 416 18.24 -1.16 -0.61
CA LEU A 416 18.30 -0.27 0.55
C LEU A 416 17.03 0.59 0.72
N LEU A 417 16.35 0.94 -0.37
CA LEU A 417 15.06 1.63 -0.32
C LEU A 417 13.96 0.71 0.23
N GLN A 418 13.91 -0.54 -0.22
CA GLN A 418 13.00 -1.56 0.32
C GLN A 418 13.28 -1.83 1.81
N PHE A 419 14.56 -1.92 2.21
CA PHE A 419 14.95 -2.00 3.62
C PHE A 419 14.36 -0.85 4.44
N LYS A 420 14.48 0.39 3.94
CA LYS A 420 13.98 1.59 4.62
C LYS A 420 12.45 1.62 4.72
N GLU A 421 11.75 1.18 3.69
CA GLU A 421 10.28 1.10 3.70
C GLU A 421 9.78 0.12 4.75
N LEU A 422 10.40 -1.06 4.82
CA LEU A 422 10.08 -2.09 5.81
C LEU A 422 10.44 -1.63 7.24
N ASP A 423 11.58 -0.96 7.43
CA ASP A 423 11.97 -0.38 8.72
C ASP A 423 10.95 0.68 9.19
N LEU A 424 10.52 1.57 8.29
CA LEU A 424 9.47 2.54 8.58
C LEU A 424 8.13 1.87 8.95
N ARG A 425 7.78 0.75 8.31
CA ARG A 425 6.57 -0.01 8.65
C ARG A 425 6.65 -0.59 10.06
N LEU A 426 7.80 -1.16 10.45
CA LEU A 426 8.05 -1.65 11.81
C LEU A 426 8.02 -0.51 12.84
N VAL A 427 8.69 0.61 12.57
CA VAL A 427 8.69 1.77 13.46
C VAL A 427 7.28 2.34 13.64
N LYS A 428 6.49 2.45 12.57
CA LYS A 428 5.09 2.89 12.64
C LYS A 428 4.26 1.96 13.54
N TRP A 429 4.36 0.65 13.33
CA TRP A 429 3.67 -0.33 14.16
C TRP A 429 3.89 -0.05 15.66
N ARG A 430 5.16 0.10 16.06
CA ARG A 430 5.54 0.36 17.46
C ARG A 430 5.07 1.74 17.99
N LEU A 431 5.09 2.78 17.15
CA LEU A 431 4.72 4.15 17.53
C LEU A 431 3.20 4.37 17.68
N PHE A 432 2.41 3.60 16.92
CA PHE A 432 0.95 3.76 16.86
C PHE A 432 0.19 2.77 17.75
N LEU A 433 0.88 1.87 18.46
CA LEU A 433 0.26 1.07 19.51
C LEU A 433 -0.37 1.98 20.59
N PRO A 434 -1.66 1.80 20.90
CA PRO A 434 -2.30 2.47 22.02
C PRO A 434 -1.58 2.22 23.34
N ALA A 435 -1.61 3.19 24.25
CA ALA A 435 -0.80 3.17 25.49
C ALA A 435 -1.00 1.90 26.35
N GLN A 436 -2.19 1.31 26.32
CA GLN A 436 -2.53 0.07 27.04
C GLN A 436 -1.91 -1.21 26.45
N TRP A 437 -1.33 -1.12 25.25
CA TRP A 437 -0.69 -2.21 24.50
C TRP A 437 0.75 -1.89 24.09
N ALA A 438 1.27 -0.72 24.49
CA ALA A 438 2.61 -0.25 24.15
C ALA A 438 3.73 -1.05 24.85
N GLU A 439 3.46 -1.61 26.03
CA GLU A 439 4.41 -2.42 26.80
C GLU A 439 3.97 -3.88 26.85
N ALA A 440 4.83 -4.78 26.36
CA ALA A 440 4.59 -6.23 26.37
C ALA A 440 4.38 -6.83 27.78
N THR A 441 4.93 -6.18 28.80
CA THR A 441 4.90 -6.60 30.21
C THR A 441 3.72 -6.01 31.00
N SER A 442 2.81 -5.30 30.31
CA SER A 442 1.61 -4.74 30.92
C SER A 442 0.79 -5.84 31.62
N PRO A 443 0.43 -5.66 32.90
CA PRO A 443 -0.31 -6.68 33.64
C PRO A 443 -1.73 -6.83 33.10
N ASP A 444 -2.15 -8.08 32.89
CA ASP A 444 -3.50 -8.47 32.55
C ASP A 444 -4.44 -8.32 33.76
N ILE A 445 -5.73 -8.59 33.56
CA ILE A 445 -6.77 -8.52 34.60
C ILE A 445 -6.51 -9.40 35.83
N ASN A 446 -5.60 -10.38 35.72
CA ASN A 446 -5.21 -11.31 36.77
C ASN A 446 -3.80 -11.02 37.34
N GLY A 447 -3.14 -9.95 36.88
CA GLY A 447 -1.78 -9.56 37.29
C GLY A 447 -0.64 -10.31 36.58
N GLY A 448 -0.95 -11.14 35.56
CA GLY A 448 0.00 -11.82 34.68
C GLY A 448 0.31 -11.01 33.40
N MET A 449 1.07 -11.54 32.44
CA MET A 449 1.29 -10.89 31.14
C MET A 449 0.32 -11.42 30.10
N ASP A 450 -0.24 -10.54 29.26
CA ASP A 450 -1.15 -10.95 28.17
C ASP A 450 -0.40 -11.79 27.11
N PRO A 451 -0.80 -13.06 26.88
CA PRO A 451 -0.11 -13.96 25.96
C PRO A 451 -0.09 -13.47 24.50
N ASN A 452 -1.16 -12.84 24.01
CA ASN A 452 -1.23 -12.35 22.62
C ASN A 452 -0.35 -11.11 22.44
N LEU A 453 -0.32 -10.24 23.44
CA LEU A 453 0.56 -9.08 23.43
C LEU A 453 2.04 -9.48 23.47
N VAL A 454 2.37 -10.50 24.26
CA VAL A 454 3.70 -11.11 24.27
C VAL A 454 4.07 -11.61 22.87
N LEU A 455 3.19 -12.38 22.20
CA LEU A 455 3.48 -12.87 20.84
C LEU A 455 3.62 -11.73 19.82
N ALA A 456 2.80 -10.68 19.91
CA ALA A 456 2.89 -9.51 19.03
C ALA A 456 4.25 -8.81 19.14
N HIS A 457 4.68 -8.49 20.36
CA HIS A 457 5.96 -7.82 20.59
C HIS A 457 7.17 -8.73 20.28
N MET A 458 7.06 -10.04 20.55
CA MET A 458 8.09 -11.02 20.18
C MET A 458 8.24 -11.17 18.66
N ALA A 459 7.12 -11.23 17.92
CA ALA A 459 7.12 -11.29 16.45
C ALA A 459 7.64 -9.99 15.82
N HIS A 460 7.25 -8.84 16.35
CA HIS A 460 7.74 -7.54 15.92
C HIS A 460 9.26 -7.42 16.08
N ASN A 461 9.80 -7.74 17.27
CA ASN A 461 11.25 -7.70 17.49
C ASN A 461 11.99 -8.73 16.64
N ALA A 462 11.40 -9.90 16.37
CA ALA A 462 11.98 -10.86 15.44
C ALA A 462 12.00 -10.33 14.00
N ALA A 463 11.00 -9.56 13.58
CA ALA A 463 10.97 -8.90 12.27
C ALA A 463 12.08 -7.84 12.16
N VAL A 464 12.28 -7.05 13.22
CA VAL A 464 13.40 -6.10 13.34
C VAL A 464 14.74 -6.82 13.23
N LEU A 465 14.94 -7.93 13.96
CA LEU A 465 16.17 -8.73 13.85
C LEU A 465 16.39 -9.24 12.43
N GLN A 466 15.36 -9.80 11.80
CA GLN A 466 15.44 -10.37 10.45
C GLN A 466 15.78 -9.32 9.38
N LEU A 467 15.23 -8.11 9.51
CA LEU A 467 15.49 -7.00 8.60
C LEU A 467 16.89 -6.42 8.81
N HIS A 468 17.26 -6.09 10.04
CA HIS A 468 18.50 -5.36 10.33
C HIS A 468 19.76 -6.22 10.31
N GLN A 469 19.68 -7.54 10.49
CA GLN A 469 20.87 -8.42 10.54
C GLN A 469 21.70 -8.37 9.24
N SER A 470 21.07 -8.26 8.07
CA SER A 470 21.77 -8.23 6.77
C SER A 470 22.56 -6.93 6.55
N VAL A 471 22.13 -5.84 7.18
CA VAL A 471 22.79 -4.53 7.15
C VAL A 471 23.80 -4.40 8.30
N ALA A 472 23.51 -5.00 9.46
CA ALA A 472 24.37 -4.98 10.64
C ALA A 472 25.62 -5.86 10.46
N TYR A 473 25.47 -7.05 9.88
CA TYR A 473 26.52 -8.04 9.69
C TYR A 473 26.55 -8.48 8.22
N PRO A 474 26.99 -7.59 7.31
CA PRO A 474 26.95 -7.87 5.88
C PRO A 474 27.86 -9.07 5.54
N PRO A 475 27.39 -10.02 4.71
CA PRO A 475 28.24 -11.09 4.18
C PRO A 475 29.36 -10.53 3.29
N ILE A 476 30.36 -11.36 2.97
CA ILE A 476 31.60 -10.94 2.27
C ILE A 476 31.30 -10.24 0.94
N GLU A 477 30.26 -10.66 0.23
CA GLU A 477 29.81 -10.09 -1.04
C GLU A 477 29.30 -8.64 -0.89
N LEU A 478 28.77 -8.29 0.29
CA LEU A 478 28.26 -6.96 0.66
C LEU A 478 29.37 -6.04 1.21
N GLN A 479 30.58 -6.56 1.44
CA GLN A 479 31.70 -5.76 1.99
C GLN A 479 32.20 -4.68 1.02
N VAL A 480 31.94 -4.83 -0.29
CA VAL A 480 32.33 -3.85 -1.32
C VAL A 480 31.65 -2.49 -1.13
N ILE A 481 30.45 -2.47 -0.52
CA ILE A 481 29.68 -1.25 -0.22
C ILE A 481 29.48 -1.01 1.28
N ALA A 482 30.13 -1.79 2.15
CA ALA A 482 29.94 -1.73 3.60
C ALA A 482 30.28 -0.36 4.22
N ALA A 483 31.19 0.41 3.59
CA ALA A 483 31.50 1.78 4.04
C ALA A 483 30.31 2.76 3.92
N ALA A 484 29.27 2.42 3.15
CA ALA A 484 28.06 3.23 2.97
C ALA A 484 26.85 2.71 3.76
N LEU A 485 26.94 1.53 4.39
CA LEU A 485 25.84 0.94 5.15
C LEU A 485 25.83 1.47 6.59
N PRO A 486 24.66 1.72 7.20
CA PRO A 486 24.54 2.14 8.60
C PRO A 486 24.74 0.94 9.56
N SER A 487 25.76 0.10 9.32
CA SER A 487 25.96 -1.17 10.01
C SER A 487 26.06 -1.01 11.52
N ALA A 488 26.67 0.07 12.02
CA ALA A 488 26.74 0.37 13.45
C ALA A 488 25.36 0.68 14.08
N SER A 489 24.48 1.38 13.37
CA SER A 489 23.12 1.68 13.86
C SER A 489 22.22 0.45 13.80
N SER A 490 22.31 -0.33 12.70
CA SER A 490 21.59 -1.59 12.57
C SER A 490 22.07 -2.63 13.58
N ALA A 491 23.37 -2.70 13.89
CA ALA A 491 23.90 -3.59 14.93
C ALA A 491 23.40 -3.23 16.33
N LYS A 492 23.31 -1.93 16.66
CA LYS A 492 22.68 -1.47 17.92
C LYS A 492 21.20 -1.82 17.98
N THR A 493 20.49 -1.64 16.87
CA THR A 493 19.06 -1.99 16.74
C THR A 493 18.85 -3.50 16.93
N CYS A 494 19.71 -4.32 16.33
CA CYS A 494 19.73 -5.77 16.52
C CYS A 494 19.99 -6.16 17.98
N ALA A 495 21.00 -5.57 18.62
CA ALA A 495 21.33 -5.85 20.02
C ALA A 495 20.18 -5.48 20.97
N HIS A 496 19.52 -4.34 20.73
CA HIS A 496 18.34 -3.91 21.48
C HIS A 496 17.15 -4.86 21.30
N ALA A 497 16.79 -5.21 20.07
CA ALA A 497 15.68 -6.13 19.78
C ALA A 497 15.93 -7.54 20.36
N ALA A 498 17.18 -8.03 20.34
CA ALA A 498 17.56 -9.29 20.97
C ALA A 498 17.44 -9.23 22.51
N GLY A 499 17.82 -8.10 23.12
CA GLY A 499 17.62 -7.85 24.54
C GLY A 499 16.16 -7.78 24.95
N GLU A 500 15.31 -7.13 24.16
CA GLU A 500 13.86 -7.07 24.39
C GLU A 500 13.21 -8.45 24.28
N ILE A 501 13.58 -9.24 23.28
CA ILE A 501 13.12 -10.65 23.14
C ILE A 501 13.47 -11.47 24.39
N SER A 502 14.72 -11.39 24.86
CA SER A 502 15.16 -12.11 26.06
C SER A 502 14.41 -11.65 27.31
N ALA A 503 14.28 -10.32 27.50
CA ALA A 503 13.62 -9.74 28.67
C ALA A 503 12.12 -10.08 28.73
N ILE A 504 11.42 -9.99 27.59
CA ILE A 504 9.99 -10.35 27.50
C ILE A 504 9.80 -11.83 27.79
N ALA A 505 10.63 -12.70 27.22
CA ALA A 505 10.54 -14.15 27.43
C ALA A 505 10.84 -14.55 28.89
N ASP A 506 11.90 -13.98 29.49
CA ASP A 506 12.26 -14.25 30.89
C ASP A 506 11.19 -13.76 31.86
N GLU A 507 10.67 -12.54 31.67
CA GLU A 507 9.59 -11.99 32.48
C GLU A 507 8.32 -12.85 32.39
N TYR A 508 7.97 -13.26 31.16
CA TYR A 508 6.84 -14.12 30.93
C TYR A 508 7.00 -15.47 31.63
N VAL A 509 8.15 -16.11 31.51
CA VAL A 509 8.45 -17.39 32.14
C VAL A 509 8.45 -17.28 33.67
N ARG A 510 8.88 -16.15 34.25
CA ARG A 510 8.82 -15.91 35.71
C ARG A 510 7.41 -15.74 36.24
N ARG A 511 6.55 -15.05 35.48
CA ARG A 511 5.18 -14.71 35.90
C ARG A 511 4.13 -15.76 35.53
N SER A 512 4.44 -16.65 34.59
CA SER A 512 3.52 -17.68 34.11
C SER A 512 4.00 -19.07 34.48
N HIS A 513 3.04 -19.96 34.71
CA HIS A 513 3.27 -21.39 34.88
C HIS A 513 2.58 -22.14 33.74
N GLY A 514 3.20 -23.22 33.25
CA GLY A 514 2.66 -24.03 32.15
C GLY A 514 3.34 -23.78 30.81
N VAL A 515 2.79 -24.43 29.79
CA VAL A 515 3.30 -24.48 28.42
C VAL A 515 3.37 -23.08 27.78
N VAL A 516 4.44 -22.83 27.02
CA VAL A 516 4.66 -21.58 26.28
C VAL A 516 4.53 -21.82 24.78
N HIS A 517 4.05 -20.82 24.05
CA HIS A 517 3.88 -20.90 22.60
C HIS A 517 5.22 -21.14 21.85
N PRO A 518 5.28 -22.03 20.84
CA PRO A 518 6.49 -22.35 20.09
C PRO A 518 7.20 -21.15 19.41
N LEU A 519 6.43 -20.12 19.03
CA LEU A 519 6.96 -18.85 18.51
C LEU A 519 7.99 -18.20 19.44
N VAL A 520 7.80 -18.30 20.77
CA VAL A 520 8.75 -17.73 21.73
C VAL A 520 10.12 -18.40 21.60
N SER A 521 10.14 -19.72 21.45
CA SER A 521 11.37 -20.49 21.22
C SER A 521 12.04 -20.12 19.89
N PHE A 522 11.26 -19.86 18.83
CA PHE A 522 11.78 -19.39 17.54
C PHE A 522 12.40 -17.98 17.64
N CYS A 523 11.72 -17.02 18.26
CA CYS A 523 12.24 -15.67 18.44
C CYS A 523 13.51 -15.63 19.31
N LEU A 524 13.54 -16.42 20.41
CA LEU A 524 14.74 -16.59 21.23
C LEU A 524 15.92 -17.18 20.45
N PHE A 525 15.64 -18.10 19.51
CA PHE A 525 16.66 -18.67 18.64
C PHE A 525 17.25 -17.63 17.69
N LEU A 526 16.40 -16.79 17.08
CA LEU A 526 16.85 -15.67 16.25
C LEU A 526 17.71 -14.68 17.03
N ALA A 527 17.26 -14.28 18.23
CA ALA A 527 18.03 -13.40 19.11
C ALA A 527 19.40 -14.00 19.49
N GLY A 528 19.43 -15.27 19.88
CA GLY A 528 20.68 -15.97 20.22
C GLY A 528 21.67 -16.05 19.04
N ARG A 529 21.16 -16.33 17.83
CA ARG A 529 22.00 -16.36 16.61
C ARG A 529 22.61 -15.00 16.29
N VAL A 530 21.81 -13.94 16.39
CA VAL A 530 22.27 -12.56 16.13
C VAL A 530 23.29 -12.10 17.17
N LEU A 531 23.15 -12.51 18.44
CA LEU A 531 24.15 -12.21 19.47
C LEU A 531 25.50 -12.91 19.22
N VAL A 532 25.48 -14.15 18.73
CA VAL A 532 26.70 -14.86 18.32
C VAL A 532 27.34 -14.15 17.12
N ALA A 533 26.55 -13.78 16.12
CA ALA A 533 27.02 -13.00 14.97
C ALA A 533 27.65 -11.67 15.39
N HIS A 534 27.01 -10.95 16.32
CA HIS A 534 27.52 -9.69 16.86
C HIS A 534 28.89 -9.85 17.51
N SER A 535 29.05 -10.88 18.34
CA SER A 535 30.31 -11.21 19.01
C SER A 535 31.43 -11.54 18.01
N ILE A 536 31.14 -12.35 16.98
CA ILE A 536 32.11 -12.71 15.95
C ILE A 536 32.50 -11.51 15.08
N CYS A 537 31.51 -10.80 14.52
CA CYS A 537 31.74 -9.75 13.54
C CYS A 537 32.40 -8.49 14.15
N LEU A 538 32.10 -8.18 15.42
CA LEU A 538 32.68 -7.02 16.11
C LEU A 538 33.89 -7.38 17.00
N GLY A 539 34.22 -8.66 17.13
CA GLY A 539 35.30 -9.13 18.02
C GLY A 539 35.03 -8.87 19.50
N GLU A 540 33.76 -8.69 19.87
CA GLU A 540 33.33 -8.42 21.24
C GLU A 540 33.02 -9.73 22.00
N PRO A 541 33.16 -9.78 23.33
CA PRO A 541 32.74 -10.94 24.10
C PRO A 541 31.23 -11.19 23.95
N LEU A 542 30.85 -12.47 23.92
CA LEU A 542 29.45 -12.87 23.78
C LEU A 542 28.60 -12.26 24.92
N SER A 543 27.51 -11.59 24.54
CA SER A 543 26.63 -10.89 25.48
C SER A 543 26.09 -11.84 26.57
N PRO A 544 26.04 -11.41 27.85
CA PRO A 544 25.43 -12.17 28.94
C PRO A 544 23.97 -12.57 28.69
N ILE A 545 23.28 -11.82 27.82
CA ILE A 545 21.91 -12.11 27.37
C ILE A 545 21.84 -13.49 26.70
N PHE A 546 22.91 -13.95 26.05
CA PHE A 546 22.95 -15.26 25.41
C PHE A 546 22.79 -16.41 26.41
N GLU A 547 23.43 -16.32 27.59
CA GLU A 547 23.26 -17.34 28.64
C GLU A 547 21.86 -17.28 29.25
N GLN A 548 21.28 -16.08 29.37
CA GLN A 548 19.88 -15.92 29.78
C GLN A 548 18.91 -16.58 28.79
N ILE A 549 19.17 -16.47 27.48
CA ILE A 549 18.39 -17.16 26.43
C ILE A 549 18.50 -18.69 26.60
N LEU A 550 19.70 -19.24 26.84
CA LEU A 550 19.88 -20.68 27.06
C LEU A 550 19.19 -21.18 28.34
N GLN A 551 19.22 -20.38 29.41
CA GLN A 551 18.49 -20.66 30.65
C GLN A 551 16.99 -20.65 30.40
N THR A 552 16.49 -19.67 29.65
CA THR A 552 15.08 -19.58 29.25
C THR A 552 14.67 -20.80 28.44
N PHE A 553 15.46 -21.22 27.45
CA PHE A 553 15.22 -22.46 26.69
C PHE A 553 15.13 -23.71 27.57
N THR A 554 15.96 -23.79 28.62
CA THR A 554 15.91 -24.90 29.58
C THR A 554 14.55 -24.93 30.30
N VAL A 555 14.05 -23.77 30.72
CA VAL A 555 12.73 -23.67 31.35
C VAL A 555 11.59 -23.97 30.36
N LEU A 556 11.71 -23.53 29.10
CA LEU A 556 10.74 -23.83 28.05
C LEU A 556 10.68 -25.33 27.74
N SER A 557 11.83 -25.99 27.62
CA SER A 557 11.93 -27.43 27.40
C SER A 557 11.35 -28.23 28.57
N LEU A 558 11.65 -27.83 29.81
CA LEU A 558 11.07 -28.46 31.01
C LEU A 558 9.54 -28.37 31.06
N ARG A 559 8.97 -27.29 30.49
CA ARG A 559 7.52 -27.10 30.36
C ARG A 559 6.92 -27.87 29.18
N TRP A 560 7.74 -28.41 28.27
CA TRP A 560 7.33 -29.19 27.11
C TRP A 560 7.90 -30.63 27.16
N PRO A 561 7.36 -31.52 28.00
CA PRO A 561 7.92 -32.86 28.19
C PRO A 561 7.87 -33.65 26.87
N ALA A 562 9.04 -33.98 26.32
CA ALA A 562 9.19 -34.87 25.18
C ALA A 562 8.88 -36.33 25.59
N GLY A 563 8.25 -37.09 24.69
CA GLY A 563 7.94 -38.50 24.90
C GLY A 563 9.21 -39.33 25.18
N THR A 564 9.14 -40.28 26.11
CA THR A 564 10.30 -41.02 26.62
C THR A 564 10.25 -42.51 26.23
N ALA A 565 10.50 -42.87 24.96
CA ALA A 565 11.08 -44.20 24.64
C ALA A 565 11.71 -44.37 23.22
N SER A 566 13.02 -44.59 23.28
CA SER A 566 13.91 -45.43 22.43
C SER A 566 14.37 -44.97 21.03
N SER A 567 15.71 -44.97 20.93
CA SER A 567 16.62 -44.87 19.78
C SER A 567 16.72 -43.55 19.01
N THR A 568 17.88 -42.89 19.24
CA THR A 568 18.68 -42.07 18.32
C THR A 568 18.06 -40.78 17.74
N GLU A 569 18.55 -39.66 18.28
CA GLU A 569 18.62 -38.31 17.69
C GLU A 569 17.33 -37.50 17.41
N ASP A 570 16.14 -38.09 17.30
CA ASP A 570 14.98 -37.36 16.74
C ASP A 570 13.88 -36.87 17.73
N MET A 571 14.09 -37.00 19.05
CA MET A 571 13.03 -36.82 20.07
C MET A 571 13.15 -35.56 20.96
N ASP A 572 13.95 -34.56 20.58
CA ASP A 572 14.02 -33.30 21.33
C ASP A 572 12.78 -32.40 21.10
N ASP A 573 12.30 -31.71 22.14
CA ASP A 573 11.32 -30.63 21.97
C ASP A 573 11.93 -29.43 21.21
N LEU A 574 11.09 -28.54 20.68
CA LEU A 574 11.55 -27.44 19.83
C LEU A 574 12.57 -26.52 20.53
N ALA A 575 12.37 -26.23 21.83
CA ALA A 575 13.29 -25.41 22.61
C ALA A 575 14.65 -26.09 22.81
N SER A 576 14.65 -27.40 23.09
CA SER A 576 15.88 -28.20 23.15
C SER A 576 16.63 -28.25 21.82
N LYS A 577 15.93 -28.45 20.69
CA LYS A 577 16.53 -28.45 19.34
C LYS A 577 17.22 -27.11 19.05
N PHE A 578 16.55 -25.99 19.34
CA PHE A 578 17.13 -24.65 19.16
C PHE A 578 18.28 -24.36 20.12
N SER A 579 18.17 -24.76 21.37
CA SER A 579 19.24 -24.59 22.38
C SER A 579 20.51 -25.33 21.99
N LYS A 580 20.41 -26.62 21.58
CA LYS A 580 21.57 -27.41 21.11
C LYS A 580 22.23 -26.77 19.89
N ARG A 581 21.44 -26.26 18.93
CA ARG A 581 21.98 -25.56 17.75
C ARG A 581 22.70 -24.26 18.11
N LEU A 582 22.15 -23.45 19.03
CA LEU A 582 22.85 -22.25 19.51
C LEU A 582 24.16 -22.59 20.23
N GLN A 583 24.18 -23.66 21.03
CA GLN A 583 25.40 -24.12 21.69
C GLN A 583 26.45 -24.60 20.67
N GLN A 584 26.03 -25.25 19.58
CA GLN A 584 26.92 -25.58 18.44
C GLN A 584 27.45 -24.32 17.75
N CYS A 585 26.61 -23.31 17.50
CA CYS A 585 27.05 -22.03 16.96
C CYS A 585 28.09 -21.34 17.87
N ARG A 586 27.88 -21.36 19.19
CA ARG A 586 28.86 -20.84 20.17
C ARG A 586 30.20 -21.58 20.10
N GLN A 587 30.19 -22.91 19.98
CA GLN A 587 31.41 -23.71 19.85
C GLN A 587 32.17 -23.40 18.55
N ARG A 588 31.46 -23.22 17.44
CA ARG A 588 32.06 -22.81 16.15
C ARG A 588 32.68 -21.40 16.24
N ALA A 589 31.95 -20.45 16.83
CA ALA A 589 32.43 -19.08 17.06
C ALA A 589 33.74 -19.03 17.87
N GLN A 590 33.85 -19.86 18.91
CA GLN A 590 35.04 -19.95 19.77
C GLN A 590 36.27 -20.53 19.04
N LEU A 591 36.07 -21.33 17.99
CA LEU A 591 37.14 -21.86 17.14
C LEU A 591 37.65 -20.82 16.12
N GLU A 592 36.80 -19.85 15.74
CA GLU A 592 37.08 -18.84 14.70
C GLU A 592 37.68 -17.54 15.26
N THR A 593 37.52 -17.24 16.56
CA THR A 593 38.12 -16.08 17.24
C THR A 593 39.67 -16.03 17.24
N CYS A 594 40.34 -16.97 16.58
CA CYS A 594 41.78 -16.95 16.31
C CYS A 594 42.12 -16.40 14.91
N LYS A 595 41.68 -15.17 14.57
CA LYS A 595 42.30 -14.27 13.55
C LYS A 595 41.51 -12.95 13.44
N PRO A 596 42.07 -11.79 13.85
CA PRO A 596 41.40 -10.51 13.67
C PRO A 596 41.57 -10.01 12.23
N ALA A 597 40.46 -9.69 11.56
CA ALA A 597 40.44 -9.16 10.20
C ALA A 597 39.67 -7.83 10.10
N TYR A 598 39.77 -6.95 11.10
CA TYR A 598 39.32 -5.55 10.97
C TYR A 598 40.20 -4.63 11.83
N ALA A 599 41.38 -4.32 11.30
CA ALA A 599 42.15 -3.15 11.70
C ALA A 599 42.77 -2.55 10.43
N ASN A 600 42.16 -1.49 9.89
CA ASN A 600 42.89 -0.37 9.32
C ASN A 600 41.96 0.76 8.88
N GLY A 601 42.15 1.89 9.57
CA GLY A 601 41.62 3.22 9.29
C GLY A 601 42.35 4.19 10.23
N SER A 602 43.68 4.17 10.17
CA SER A 602 44.58 4.88 11.08
C SER A 602 44.49 6.39 10.92
N GLY A 603 44.22 7.08 12.04
CA GLY A 603 44.62 8.48 12.23
C GLY A 603 46.15 8.59 12.22
N GLY A 604 46.66 9.61 11.54
CA GLY A 604 48.07 10.00 11.57
C GLY A 604 48.31 11.01 12.69
N ALA A 605 49.31 10.73 13.51
CA ALA A 605 49.75 11.46 14.69
C ALA A 605 50.42 12.81 14.35
N LEU A 606 50.35 13.74 15.31
CA LEU A 606 51.35 14.80 15.50
C LEU A 606 51.86 14.68 16.95
N GLU A 607 53.19 14.64 17.06
CA GLU A 607 54.00 14.32 18.23
C GLU A 607 53.99 15.42 19.31
N ASP A 608 54.06 14.93 20.56
CA ASP A 608 54.84 15.38 21.72
C ASP A 608 55.21 16.85 21.93
N HIS A 609 54.81 17.36 23.10
CA HIS A 609 55.74 17.89 24.11
C HIS A 609 55.09 17.88 25.51
N ASP A 610 55.67 17.09 26.42
CA ASP A 610 56.17 17.47 27.76
C ASP A 610 55.23 18.23 28.74
N GLU A 611 55.11 17.94 30.03
CA GLU A 611 56.10 17.45 31.00
C GLU A 611 55.37 16.94 32.27
N SER A 612 55.89 15.85 32.83
CA SER A 612 56.03 15.56 34.27
C SER A 612 54.79 15.29 35.16
N LEU A 613 54.72 14.08 35.74
CA LEU A 613 55.24 13.77 37.09
C LEU A 613 54.86 12.32 37.50
N GLU A 614 55.89 11.46 37.62
CA GLU A 614 56.26 10.67 38.81
C GLU A 614 55.26 10.67 40.00
N ASP A 615 54.95 9.60 40.73
CA ASP A 615 55.60 8.30 40.95
C ASP A 615 54.65 7.41 41.82
N VAL A 616 55.09 6.16 42.05
CA VAL A 616 54.73 5.23 43.15
C VAL A 616 53.69 4.12 42.84
N SER A 617 54.19 3.09 42.16
CA SER A 617 54.30 1.70 42.64
C SER A 617 53.44 1.26 43.85
N GLN A 618 52.66 0.17 43.72
CA GLN A 618 53.11 -1.21 43.99
C GLN A 618 51.93 -2.14 44.35
N GLU A 619 51.85 -3.24 43.60
CA GLU A 619 51.33 -4.60 43.86
C GLU A 619 50.26 -4.88 44.94
N LEU A 620 49.23 -5.63 44.55
CA LEU A 620 48.80 -6.95 45.08
C LEU A 620 47.46 -7.28 44.38
N GLY A 621 47.25 -8.46 43.80
CA GLY A 621 47.23 -9.75 44.49
C GLY A 621 45.76 -10.20 44.60
N THR A 622 45.46 -11.30 43.92
CA THR A 622 44.15 -11.93 43.71
C THR A 622 43.35 -12.32 44.96
N GLU A 623 42.02 -12.37 44.77
CA GLU A 623 41.03 -13.38 45.20
C GLU A 623 39.85 -12.94 46.10
N HIS A 624 38.66 -13.35 45.61
CA HIS A 624 37.36 -13.55 46.26
C HIS A 624 36.59 -12.34 46.84
N VAL A 625 35.27 -12.32 46.63
CA VAL A 625 34.25 -12.57 47.68
C VAL A 625 32.82 -12.38 47.12
N GLU A 626 31.92 -13.16 47.74
CA GLU A 626 30.48 -13.30 47.61
C GLU A 626 29.62 -12.03 47.78
N ALA A 627 28.34 -12.24 47.42
CA ALA A 627 27.17 -11.38 47.53
C ALA A 627 26.98 -10.61 48.84
N VAL A 628 26.20 -9.51 48.78
CA VAL A 628 25.14 -9.10 49.73
C VAL A 628 24.50 -7.76 49.26
N THR A 629 23.17 -7.73 49.14
CA THR A 629 22.25 -6.55 49.04
C THR A 629 22.18 -5.75 50.37
N PRO A 630 21.41 -4.65 50.61
CA PRO A 630 20.54 -3.73 49.82
C PRO A 630 20.81 -2.22 50.22
N PRO A 631 19.83 -1.29 50.46
CA PRO A 631 18.89 -0.52 49.60
C PRO A 631 18.98 1.04 49.77
N GLY A 632 18.16 1.84 49.04
CA GLY A 632 17.61 3.11 49.60
C GLY A 632 17.43 4.37 48.72
N VAL A 633 16.18 4.61 48.27
CA VAL A 633 15.32 5.83 48.25
C VAL A 633 15.89 7.29 48.31
N ALA A 634 15.25 8.19 47.51
CA ALA A 634 14.94 9.65 47.69
C ALA A 634 15.62 10.64 46.70
N SER A 635 14.88 11.32 45.78
CA SER A 635 14.32 12.71 45.81
C SER A 635 15.39 13.83 45.87
N SER A 636 15.39 15.01 45.21
CA SER A 636 14.44 15.87 44.46
C SER A 636 15.18 17.15 43.96
N THR A 637 14.53 18.00 43.14
CA THR A 637 14.71 19.50 42.95
C THR A 637 16.02 20.04 42.31
N ASP A 638 16.13 21.15 41.56
CA ASP A 638 15.26 22.15 40.90
C ASP A 638 16.18 23.06 40.00
N ARG A 639 15.66 23.51 38.84
CA ARG A 639 15.72 24.89 38.25
C ARG A 639 17.03 25.70 37.96
N LEU A 640 17.06 26.19 36.70
CA LEU A 640 17.24 27.59 36.19
C LEU A 640 18.60 28.07 35.56
N TRP A 641 18.45 28.57 34.31
CA TRP A 641 19.32 29.36 33.37
C TRP A 641 19.77 30.73 33.98
N PRO A 642 20.81 31.51 33.51
CA PRO A 642 20.92 31.97 32.12
C PRO A 642 22.28 32.36 31.46
N ALA A 643 22.17 32.70 30.17
CA ALA A 643 23.15 33.03 29.11
C ALA A 643 23.98 34.33 29.25
N SER A 644 25.06 34.49 28.45
CA SER A 644 25.45 35.70 27.67
C SER A 644 26.81 35.64 26.91
N LEU A 645 26.79 36.05 25.62
CA LEU A 645 27.73 36.89 24.83
C LEU A 645 29.02 36.33 24.14
N MET A 646 29.10 36.60 22.82
CA MET A 646 30.22 36.40 21.85
C MET A 646 31.33 37.48 21.92
N PRO A 647 32.49 37.34 21.21
CA PRO A 647 32.66 37.90 19.84
C PRO A 647 33.62 37.15 18.86
N SER A 648 33.57 37.49 17.56
CA SER A 648 34.34 36.98 16.38
C SER A 648 35.55 37.92 16.01
N PRO A 649 36.20 37.91 14.80
CA PRO A 649 37.05 36.93 14.07
C PRO A 649 38.37 37.56 13.46
N SER A 650 39.21 36.84 12.70
CA SER A 650 40.11 37.40 11.64
C SER A 650 40.70 36.35 10.67
N TYR A 651 41.23 36.81 9.52
CA TYR A 651 41.16 36.28 8.14
C TYR A 651 42.56 36.01 7.50
N LEU A 652 42.56 35.34 6.31
CA LEU A 652 43.47 35.46 5.11
C LEU A 652 44.73 34.54 4.93
N PRO A 653 45.21 34.28 3.66
CA PRO A 653 45.47 32.94 3.06
C PRO A 653 46.86 32.83 2.32
N PRO A 654 47.00 32.36 1.04
CA PRO A 654 47.29 30.99 0.53
C PRO A 654 48.62 30.87 -0.31
N THR A 655 49.06 29.66 -0.73
CA THR A 655 49.81 29.45 -2.02
C THR A 655 50.00 27.97 -2.47
N SER A 656 49.42 27.65 -3.64
CA SER A 656 49.95 27.07 -4.91
C SER A 656 50.76 25.74 -5.07
N LEU A 657 50.44 25.08 -6.21
CA LEU A 657 51.26 24.32 -7.20
C LEU A 657 51.22 22.77 -7.25
N ASN A 658 51.45 22.29 -8.48
CA ASN A 658 50.96 21.10 -9.19
C ASN A 658 52.14 20.12 -9.54
N PRO A 659 52.04 19.21 -10.53
CA PRO A 659 51.92 17.73 -10.46
C PRO A 659 53.17 16.93 -10.92
N ASN A 660 53.18 15.59 -10.77
CA ASN A 660 53.67 14.57 -11.74
C ASN A 660 53.91 13.17 -11.12
N GLY A 661 53.69 12.11 -11.91
CA GLY A 661 54.42 10.83 -11.80
C GLY A 661 53.54 9.56 -11.68
N GLY A 662 53.67 8.62 -12.62
CA GLY A 662 52.90 7.38 -12.69
C GLY A 662 53.69 6.07 -12.52
N GLN A 663 53.07 4.98 -13.02
CA GLN A 663 53.55 3.61 -13.29
C GLN A 663 53.27 2.45 -12.29
N HIS A 664 52.57 1.45 -12.85
CA HIS A 664 52.40 0.01 -12.61
C HIS A 664 53.27 -0.75 -11.58
N ALA A 665 52.65 -1.74 -10.89
CA ALA A 665 53.17 -3.10 -10.71
C ALA A 665 52.06 -4.11 -10.32
N ALA A 666 52.32 -5.39 -10.58
CA ALA A 666 51.37 -6.49 -10.82
C ALA A 666 51.00 -7.36 -9.60
N PHE A 667 49.93 -8.15 -9.78
CA PHE A 667 49.50 -9.29 -8.94
C PHE A 667 50.53 -10.43 -8.89
N PRO A 668 50.51 -11.22 -7.80
CA PRO A 668 50.65 -12.68 -7.89
C PRO A 668 49.41 -13.41 -7.36
N SER A 669 48.97 -14.44 -8.08
CA SER A 669 47.94 -15.39 -7.66
C SER A 669 48.50 -16.45 -6.71
N ILE A 670 47.73 -16.83 -5.69
CA ILE A 670 47.84 -18.13 -5.03
C ILE A 670 46.47 -18.81 -5.10
N THR A 671 46.47 -19.94 -5.78
CA THR A 671 45.41 -20.94 -5.88
C THR A 671 45.49 -21.92 -4.70
N ASP A 672 44.44 -21.99 -3.88
CA ASP A 672 44.10 -23.18 -3.10
C ASP A 672 42.56 -23.30 -3.01
N PRO A 673 41.92 -24.28 -3.67
CA PRO A 673 40.45 -24.37 -3.73
C PRO A 673 39.78 -24.92 -2.45
N ASN A 674 40.54 -25.28 -1.40
CA ASN A 674 39.99 -25.98 -0.23
C ASN A 674 40.01 -25.18 1.09
N LEU A 675 40.24 -23.87 1.05
CA LEU A 675 40.08 -22.97 2.21
C LEU A 675 39.01 -21.90 1.95
N GLN A 676 37.74 -22.29 1.97
CA GLN A 676 36.61 -21.36 2.09
C GLN A 676 35.97 -21.52 3.49
N PHE A 677 36.26 -20.57 4.37
CA PHE A 677 35.59 -20.47 5.67
C PHE A 677 34.28 -19.69 5.50
N HIS A 678 33.16 -20.42 5.48
CA HIS A 678 31.82 -19.85 5.53
C HIS A 678 31.33 -19.83 6.98
N ILE A 679 31.19 -18.63 7.54
CA ILE A 679 30.22 -18.39 8.63
C ILE A 679 28.94 -17.93 7.92
N PRO A 680 27.88 -18.74 7.82
CA PRO A 680 26.69 -18.39 7.05
C PRO A 680 25.87 -17.33 7.80
N LEU A 681 26.13 -16.07 7.47
CA LEU A 681 25.46 -14.87 7.98
C LEU A 681 24.54 -14.22 6.93
N ALA A 682 24.63 -14.65 5.67
CA ALA A 682 23.61 -14.42 4.65
C ALA A 682 22.57 -15.53 4.71
N ALA A 683 21.31 -15.23 4.37
CA ALA A 683 20.32 -16.25 4.07
C ALA A 683 20.93 -17.26 3.08
N ASP A 684 20.97 -18.55 3.45
CA ASP A 684 21.44 -19.62 2.57
C ASP A 684 20.67 -19.59 1.25
N THR A 685 21.29 -19.03 0.21
CA THR A 685 20.83 -19.06 -1.18
C THR A 685 21.06 -20.43 -1.83
N ASN A 686 21.66 -21.38 -1.09
CA ASN A 686 21.81 -22.77 -1.49
C ASN A 686 21.05 -23.70 -0.53
N GLY A 687 19.72 -23.71 -0.58
CA GLY A 687 18.91 -24.88 -0.21
C GLY A 687 18.95 -25.43 1.23
N GLU A 688 19.82 -25.03 2.15
CA GLU A 688 19.93 -25.68 3.48
C GLU A 688 18.84 -25.24 4.48
N SER A 689 18.11 -24.16 4.20
CA SER A 689 16.85 -23.88 4.92
C SER A 689 15.74 -24.91 4.65
N SER A 690 15.89 -25.73 3.59
CA SER A 690 15.02 -26.90 3.34
C SER A 690 15.50 -28.19 4.02
N GLN A 691 16.74 -28.25 4.53
CA GLN A 691 17.28 -29.43 5.25
C GLN A 691 16.76 -29.57 6.70
N TRP A 692 15.89 -28.69 7.18
CA TRP A 692 15.36 -28.79 8.55
C TRP A 692 14.41 -29.99 8.75
N PHE A 693 13.98 -30.65 7.66
CA PHE A 693 12.88 -31.61 7.68
C PHE A 693 12.95 -32.78 6.70
N ASP A 694 14.07 -33.00 5.99
CA ASP A 694 14.14 -33.91 4.83
C ASP A 694 14.92 -35.23 5.05
N ASP A 695 14.98 -35.76 6.29
CA ASP A 695 15.61 -37.07 6.56
C ASP A 695 14.64 -38.26 6.41
N SER A 696 13.55 -38.13 5.64
CA SER A 696 12.59 -39.25 5.47
C SER A 696 12.01 -39.43 4.06
N PHE A 697 12.47 -38.69 3.04
CA PHE A 697 11.87 -38.75 1.70
C PHE A 697 12.77 -39.28 0.57
N GLU A 698 13.88 -39.97 0.89
CA GLU A 698 14.79 -40.51 -0.13
C GLU A 698 14.41 -41.89 -0.72
N GLN A 699 13.15 -42.34 -0.60
CA GLN A 699 12.75 -43.67 -1.15
C GLN A 699 11.55 -43.72 -2.10
N VAL A 700 10.94 -42.60 -2.52
CA VAL A 700 9.73 -42.66 -3.39
C VAL A 700 9.88 -41.93 -4.74
N HIS A 701 10.97 -41.17 -4.97
CA HIS A 701 11.15 -40.38 -6.20
C HIS A 701 11.86 -41.10 -7.37
N VAL A 702 11.60 -42.40 -7.58
CA VAL A 702 12.08 -43.14 -8.77
C VAL A 702 10.95 -43.62 -9.72
N ALA A 703 9.67 -43.36 -9.43
CA ALA A 703 8.57 -43.97 -10.20
C ALA A 703 7.65 -43.03 -11.01
N SER A 704 7.76 -41.70 -10.93
CA SER A 704 6.70 -40.81 -11.49
C SER A 704 7.13 -39.91 -12.65
N LEU A 705 8.31 -40.13 -13.24
CA LEU A 705 8.84 -39.34 -14.37
C LEU A 705 8.46 -39.87 -15.76
N ILE A 706 7.41 -40.69 -15.87
CA ILE A 706 6.92 -41.21 -17.16
C ILE A 706 5.39 -41.22 -17.13
N PHE A 707 4.67 -40.11 -17.30
CA PHE A 707 3.23 -40.11 -17.69
C PHE A 707 2.60 -38.70 -17.90
N ALA A 708 3.25 -37.76 -18.59
CA ALA A 708 2.58 -36.49 -18.98
C ALA A 708 3.14 -35.86 -20.27
N SER A 709 3.25 -36.67 -21.32
CA SER A 709 3.40 -36.20 -22.70
C SER A 709 2.45 -37.04 -23.54
N PHE A 710 1.21 -36.60 -23.74
CA PHE A 710 0.33 -36.93 -24.86
C PHE A 710 -1.03 -36.23 -24.67
N MET A 711 -1.56 -35.64 -25.75
CA MET A 711 -2.92 -35.10 -25.95
C MET A 711 -3.11 -33.58 -25.74
N PHE A 712 -2.97 -32.77 -26.80
CA PHE A 712 -4.13 -32.36 -27.63
C PHE A 712 -3.67 -31.49 -28.82
N SER A 713 -3.88 -32.01 -30.03
CA SER A 713 -3.86 -31.28 -31.30
C SER A 713 -5.13 -31.67 -32.06
N ALA A 714 -5.74 -30.68 -32.74
CA ALA A 714 -6.75 -30.74 -33.80
C ALA A 714 -8.04 -29.98 -33.48
N LEU A 715 -8.25 -28.83 -34.15
CA LEU A 715 -9.30 -28.64 -35.16
C LEU A 715 -9.17 -27.23 -35.78
N ALA A 716 -8.73 -27.16 -37.04
CA ALA A 716 -8.88 -26.00 -37.91
C ALA A 716 -9.25 -26.49 -39.32
N ALA A 717 -10.45 -26.13 -39.77
CA ALA A 717 -10.94 -26.10 -41.17
C ALA A 717 -12.43 -25.70 -41.10
N GLY A 718 -13.00 -24.79 -41.86
CA GLY A 718 -12.54 -23.91 -42.93
C GLY A 718 -13.80 -23.28 -43.56
N VAL A 719 -13.76 -22.02 -43.98
CA VAL A 719 -14.77 -21.44 -44.88
C VAL A 719 -14.08 -20.39 -45.76
N THR A 720 -14.12 -20.60 -47.08
CA THR A 720 -13.75 -19.63 -48.11
C THR A 720 -14.99 -19.24 -48.91
N GLY A 721 -15.20 -17.95 -49.15
CA GLY A 721 -16.23 -17.38 -50.02
C GLY A 721 -15.79 -16.02 -50.59
N PRO A 722 -16.38 -15.53 -51.71
CA PRO A 722 -15.65 -15.09 -52.90
C PRO A 722 -15.41 -13.57 -53.03
N THR A 723 -14.46 -13.25 -53.92
CA THR A 723 -13.97 -11.94 -54.35
C THR A 723 -14.96 -11.14 -55.21
N ALA A 724 -15.04 -9.83 -54.99
CA ALA A 724 -15.73 -8.88 -55.88
C ALA A 724 -14.98 -7.53 -56.00
N TYR A 725 -14.66 -7.19 -57.26
CA TYR A 725 -14.37 -5.89 -57.89
C TYR A 725 -13.19 -5.01 -57.40
N ASN A 726 -12.08 -5.12 -58.16
CA ASN A 726 -10.98 -4.16 -58.25
C ASN A 726 -11.44 -2.80 -58.85
N ASN A 727 -11.60 -1.78 -58.02
CA ASN A 727 -11.01 -0.47 -58.35
C ASN A 727 -9.61 -0.48 -57.73
N GLY A 728 -8.59 -0.14 -58.52
CA GLY A 728 -7.20 -0.29 -58.09
C GLY A 728 -6.90 0.57 -56.88
N SER A 729 -6.78 -0.06 -55.70
CA SER A 729 -6.36 0.60 -54.47
C SER A 729 -5.03 1.32 -54.71
N THR A 730 -4.98 2.62 -54.44
CA THR A 730 -3.79 3.46 -54.59
C THR A 730 -3.14 3.70 -53.23
N LEU A 731 -1.81 3.86 -53.20
CA LEU A 731 -1.04 4.03 -51.96
C LEU A 731 0.10 5.05 -52.11
N THR A 732 0.20 5.97 -51.15
CA THR A 732 1.19 7.04 -51.07
C THR A 732 2.01 6.91 -49.78
N THR A 733 3.33 7.09 -49.89
CA THR A 733 4.29 7.02 -48.78
C THR A 733 5.13 8.29 -48.74
N TYR A 734 5.55 8.70 -47.55
CA TYR A 734 6.26 9.96 -47.34
C TYR A 734 7.66 9.69 -46.78
N PRO A 735 8.74 10.09 -47.49
CA PRO A 735 10.09 9.91 -46.99
C PRO A 735 10.36 10.77 -45.75
N LYS A 736 11.05 10.20 -44.76
CA LYS A 736 11.49 10.92 -43.58
C LYS A 736 12.67 11.84 -43.91
N PRO A 737 12.68 13.11 -43.47
CA PRO A 737 13.82 14.01 -43.64
C PRO A 737 15.11 13.48 -43.01
N ALA A 738 16.23 13.74 -43.69
CA ALA A 738 17.56 13.58 -43.11
C ALA A 738 17.69 14.49 -41.87
N GLY A 739 18.11 13.91 -40.74
CA GLY A 739 18.26 14.61 -39.45
C GLY A 739 17.26 14.17 -38.37
N MET A 740 16.19 13.47 -38.74
CA MET A 740 15.28 12.86 -37.76
C MET A 740 15.86 11.53 -37.23
N PRO A 741 15.71 11.20 -35.93
CA PRO A 741 16.22 9.95 -35.36
C PRO A 741 15.60 8.70 -36.01
N ASP A 742 16.40 7.64 -36.11
CA ASP A 742 15.98 6.32 -36.59
C ASP A 742 15.46 5.44 -35.44
N SER A 743 14.41 4.66 -35.70
CA SER A 743 14.03 3.53 -34.86
C SER A 743 14.56 2.23 -35.48
N ILE A 744 15.03 1.30 -34.65
CA ILE A 744 15.85 0.15 -35.08
C ILE A 744 15.17 -1.23 -34.98
N ASN A 745 13.96 -1.29 -34.41
CA ASN A 745 13.33 -2.58 -34.10
C ASN A 745 12.33 -3.08 -35.15
N TYR A 746 11.84 -2.18 -36.02
CA TYR A 746 10.77 -2.48 -36.97
C TYR A 746 11.23 -2.25 -38.41
N THR A 747 10.69 -3.05 -39.31
CA THR A 747 10.69 -2.75 -40.75
C THR A 747 9.26 -2.94 -41.26
N VAL A 748 8.68 -1.89 -41.84
CA VAL A 748 7.27 -1.90 -42.25
C VAL A 748 7.18 -1.81 -43.77
N THR A 749 6.44 -2.74 -44.35
CA THR A 749 6.12 -2.74 -45.78
C THR A 749 4.60 -2.73 -45.96
N VAL A 750 4.13 -1.86 -46.84
CA VAL A 750 2.71 -1.74 -47.18
C VAL A 750 2.48 -2.01 -48.66
N GLN A 751 1.35 -2.62 -48.99
CA GLN A 751 1.04 -3.02 -50.36
C GLN A 751 -0.46 -2.88 -50.62
N ALA A 752 -0.83 -2.10 -51.64
CA ALA A 752 -2.18 -2.09 -52.17
C ALA A 752 -2.46 -3.38 -52.98
N PRO A 753 -3.69 -3.90 -53.02
CA PRO A 753 -4.09 -5.01 -53.88
C PRO A 753 -3.54 -4.91 -55.31
N GLY A 754 -2.70 -5.87 -55.71
CA GLY A 754 -2.08 -5.91 -57.04
C GLY A 754 -0.93 -4.91 -57.29
N GLY A 755 -0.61 -4.04 -56.33
CA GLY A 755 0.52 -3.10 -56.39
C GLY A 755 1.85 -3.71 -55.93
N SER A 756 2.96 -3.01 -56.16
CA SER A 756 4.27 -3.38 -55.60
C SER A 756 4.36 -3.01 -54.11
N PRO A 757 4.99 -3.83 -53.26
CA PRO A 757 5.25 -3.47 -51.87
C PRO A 757 6.11 -2.20 -51.76
N LYS A 758 5.79 -1.30 -50.83
CA LYS A 758 6.54 -0.10 -50.51
C LYS A 758 6.96 -0.12 -49.04
N GLN A 759 8.23 0.11 -48.77
CA GLN A 759 8.72 0.24 -47.40
C GLN A 759 8.41 1.63 -46.84
N LEU A 760 8.04 1.70 -45.56
CA LEU A 760 7.84 2.96 -44.84
C LEU A 760 9.09 3.34 -44.06
N ASP A 761 9.37 4.64 -44.03
CA ASP A 761 10.35 5.19 -43.11
C ASP A 761 9.74 5.30 -41.71
N ILE A 762 10.52 4.94 -40.69
CA ILE A 762 10.07 4.90 -39.30
C ILE A 762 10.66 6.08 -38.54
N TYR A 763 9.78 6.82 -37.88
CA TYR A 763 10.10 7.92 -36.99
C TYR A 763 10.21 7.40 -35.55
N GLN A 764 11.04 8.06 -34.75
CA GLN A 764 11.12 7.84 -33.31
C GLN A 764 10.37 8.96 -32.58
N ALA A 765 9.51 8.58 -31.62
CA ALA A 765 8.93 9.49 -30.63
C ALA A 765 9.34 9.06 -29.21
N GLN A 766 9.03 9.88 -28.22
CA GLN A 766 9.31 9.63 -26.80
C GLN A 766 8.01 9.59 -26.01
N LEU A 767 8.01 8.75 -24.97
CA LEU A 767 6.92 8.52 -24.04
C LEU A 767 7.41 8.73 -22.61
N GLY A 768 6.54 9.18 -21.72
CA GLY A 768 6.86 9.42 -20.32
C GLY A 768 6.34 8.34 -19.38
N GLN A 769 7.05 8.08 -18.29
CA GLN A 769 6.54 7.33 -17.14
C GLN A 769 7.05 7.98 -15.86
N VAL A 770 6.25 8.02 -14.80
CA VAL A 770 6.74 8.46 -13.49
C VAL A 770 7.58 7.38 -12.81
N ASN A 771 8.70 7.78 -12.23
CA ASN A 771 9.38 6.98 -11.22
C ASN A 771 8.62 7.11 -9.89
N LEU A 772 7.93 6.06 -9.44
CA LEU A 772 7.10 6.09 -8.23
C LEU A 772 7.86 6.40 -6.93
N THR A 773 9.19 6.23 -6.92
CA THR A 773 10.01 6.51 -5.74
C THR A 773 10.52 7.95 -5.70
N SER A 774 11.02 8.47 -6.82
CA SER A 774 11.60 9.83 -6.87
C SER A 774 10.61 10.90 -7.34
N GLY A 775 9.50 10.51 -7.98
CA GLY A 775 8.58 11.42 -8.67
C GLY A 775 9.12 11.99 -9.99
N SER A 776 10.34 11.62 -10.41
CA SER A 776 10.93 12.11 -11.66
C SER A 776 10.38 11.39 -12.88
N GLY A 777 10.20 12.09 -14.00
CA GLY A 777 9.87 11.47 -15.28
C GLY A 777 11.00 10.60 -15.83
N ILE A 778 10.64 9.45 -16.39
CA ILE A 778 11.46 8.52 -17.15
C ILE A 778 10.98 8.60 -18.61
N SER A 779 11.91 8.74 -19.55
CA SER A 779 11.58 8.77 -20.98
C SER A 779 11.92 7.45 -21.64
N TYR A 780 11.01 6.94 -22.47
CA TYR A 780 11.19 5.76 -23.31
C TYR A 780 10.98 6.12 -24.77
N ASN A 781 11.62 5.40 -25.69
CA ASN A 781 11.42 5.58 -27.12
C ASN A 781 10.28 4.68 -27.63
N THR A 782 9.46 5.20 -28.53
CA THR A 782 8.48 4.46 -29.33
C THR A 782 8.68 4.75 -30.82
N SER A 783 8.04 3.95 -31.68
CA SER A 783 8.18 4.05 -33.13
C SER A 783 6.86 4.41 -33.78
N PHE A 784 6.85 5.33 -34.74
CA PHE A 784 5.68 5.55 -35.57
C PHE A 784 6.03 5.62 -37.06
N ALA A 785 5.06 5.27 -37.90
CA ALA A 785 5.13 5.41 -39.36
C ALA A 785 3.74 5.77 -39.89
N PHE A 786 3.68 6.35 -41.09
CA PHE A 786 2.41 6.74 -41.68
C PHE A 786 2.41 6.66 -43.20
N PHE A 787 1.23 6.43 -43.78
CA PHE A 787 1.02 6.32 -45.22
C PHE A 787 -0.46 6.51 -45.55
N ASP A 788 -0.76 6.84 -46.81
CA ASP A 788 -2.12 7.10 -47.24
C ASP A 788 -2.57 6.07 -48.28
N PHE A 789 -3.83 5.65 -48.23
CA PHE A 789 -4.40 4.70 -49.21
C PHE A 789 -5.91 4.90 -49.41
N SER A 790 -6.46 4.38 -50.52
CA SER A 790 -7.87 4.60 -50.88
C SER A 790 -8.83 3.55 -50.31
N ASP A 791 -8.52 2.27 -50.48
CA ASP A 791 -9.45 1.17 -50.17
C ASP A 791 -8.82 0.20 -49.17
N THR A 792 -7.92 -0.66 -49.63
CA THR A 792 -7.34 -1.73 -48.82
C THR A 792 -5.82 -1.70 -48.91
N ALA A 793 -5.14 -1.95 -47.79
CA ALA A 793 -3.69 -2.07 -47.74
C ALA A 793 -3.29 -3.29 -46.91
N LYS A 794 -2.48 -4.17 -47.51
CA LYS A 794 -1.77 -5.23 -46.77
C LYS A 794 -0.59 -4.59 -46.05
N VAL A 795 -0.47 -4.88 -44.76
CA VAL A 795 0.62 -4.41 -43.90
C VAL A 795 1.45 -5.63 -43.49
N SER A 796 2.77 -5.52 -43.64
CA SER A 796 3.74 -6.51 -43.19
C SER A 796 4.80 -5.81 -42.33
N VAL A 797 4.92 -6.23 -41.08
CA VAL A 797 5.82 -5.65 -40.08
C VAL A 797 6.81 -6.72 -39.64
N GLN A 798 8.10 -6.51 -39.94
CA GLN A 798 9.17 -7.35 -39.43
C GLN A 798 9.66 -6.80 -38.08
N TYR A 799 9.84 -7.68 -37.10
CA TYR A 799 10.33 -7.35 -35.76
C TYR A 799 11.56 -8.19 -35.39
N SER A 800 12.74 -7.55 -35.47
CA SER A 800 14.04 -8.22 -35.37
C SER A 800 14.36 -8.89 -34.01
N PRO A 801 13.91 -8.37 -32.85
CA PRO A 801 14.16 -9.03 -31.56
C PRO A 801 13.44 -10.39 -31.37
N GLY A 802 12.55 -10.76 -32.28
CA GLY A 802 11.79 -12.02 -32.27
C GLY A 802 10.41 -11.89 -31.60
N ILE A 803 9.43 -12.62 -32.13
CA ILE A 803 8.02 -12.49 -31.75
C ILE A 803 7.57 -13.67 -30.89
N LYS A 804 6.93 -13.36 -29.75
CA LYS A 804 6.26 -14.32 -28.84
C LYS A 804 4.76 -14.04 -28.78
N THR A 805 4.39 -12.78 -28.59
CA THR A 805 3.00 -12.30 -28.56
C THR A 805 2.87 -11.08 -29.46
N VAL A 806 1.70 -10.90 -30.07
CA VAL A 806 1.35 -9.73 -30.87
C VAL A 806 -0.08 -9.34 -30.53
N ASP A 807 -0.28 -8.05 -30.27
CA ASP A 807 -1.60 -7.45 -30.10
C ASP A 807 -1.73 -6.23 -31.03
N ILE A 808 -2.86 -6.13 -31.74
CA ILE A 808 -3.18 -5.01 -32.62
C ILE A 808 -4.37 -4.27 -32.04
N ARG A 809 -4.14 -2.99 -31.69
CA ARG A 809 -5.07 -2.16 -30.92
C ARG A 809 -5.49 -0.93 -31.74
N PRO A 810 -6.72 -0.42 -31.60
CA PRO A 810 -7.77 -0.88 -30.68
C PRO A 810 -8.42 -2.21 -31.08
N HIS A 811 -8.83 -3.00 -30.08
CA HIS A 811 -9.52 -4.28 -30.25
C HIS A 811 -10.86 -4.15 -30.96
N SER A 812 -11.50 -2.97 -30.87
CA SER A 812 -12.75 -2.62 -31.55
C SER A 812 -12.69 -2.77 -33.08
N TYR A 813 -11.49 -2.76 -33.67
CA TYR A 813 -11.32 -2.98 -35.11
C TYR A 813 -11.36 -4.45 -35.53
N GLY A 814 -11.24 -5.39 -34.58
CA GLY A 814 -11.32 -6.83 -34.87
C GLY A 814 -10.18 -7.35 -35.77
N ILE A 815 -9.02 -6.69 -35.77
CA ILE A 815 -7.89 -7.06 -36.63
C ILE A 815 -7.14 -8.23 -35.99
N THR A 816 -7.15 -9.38 -36.66
CA THR A 816 -6.36 -10.56 -36.24
C THR A 816 -5.10 -10.68 -37.11
N PRO A 817 -3.89 -10.54 -36.55
CA PRO A 817 -2.65 -10.70 -37.31
C PRO A 817 -2.32 -12.17 -37.58
N THR A 818 -1.62 -12.41 -38.68
CA THR A 818 -0.88 -13.65 -38.92
C THR A 818 0.59 -13.44 -38.59
N VAL A 819 1.19 -14.32 -37.79
CA VAL A 819 2.60 -14.28 -37.42
C VAL A 819 3.35 -15.44 -38.07
N ASP A 820 4.42 -15.14 -38.78
CA ASP A 820 5.35 -16.12 -39.36
C ASP A 820 6.78 -15.73 -38.99
N HIS A 821 7.41 -16.50 -38.09
CA HIS A 821 8.73 -16.21 -37.52
C HIS A 821 8.86 -14.80 -36.93
N ASP A 822 9.48 -13.87 -37.66
CA ASP A 822 9.72 -12.48 -37.29
C ASP A 822 8.80 -11.49 -38.04
N MET A 823 7.82 -12.00 -38.80
CA MET A 823 6.93 -11.22 -39.65
C MET A 823 5.49 -11.24 -39.13
N ILE A 824 4.92 -10.06 -38.91
CA ILE A 824 3.51 -9.83 -38.60
C ILE A 824 2.83 -9.35 -39.87
N THR A 825 1.73 -9.96 -40.26
CA THR A 825 0.97 -9.54 -41.45
C THR A 825 -0.51 -9.40 -41.11
N PHE A 826 -1.14 -8.31 -41.58
CA PHE A 826 -2.57 -8.07 -41.49
C PHE A 826 -3.02 -7.16 -42.63
N THR A 827 -4.33 -6.89 -42.73
CA THR A 827 -4.89 -6.03 -43.77
C THR A 827 -5.74 -4.95 -43.13
N LEU A 828 -5.56 -3.71 -43.59
CA LEU A 828 -6.45 -2.59 -43.29
C LEU A 828 -7.45 -2.44 -44.43
N ASP A 829 -8.74 -2.43 -44.07
CA ASP A 829 -9.89 -2.35 -44.99
C ASP A 829 -10.30 -0.92 -45.35
N ARG A 830 -9.76 0.06 -44.61
CA ARG A 830 -9.82 1.51 -44.82
C ARG A 830 -8.77 2.18 -43.93
N PRO A 831 -8.38 3.44 -44.21
CA PRO A 831 -7.45 4.17 -43.36
C PRO A 831 -7.96 4.28 -41.92
N ARG A 832 -7.16 3.77 -40.97
CA ARG A 832 -7.34 3.85 -39.52
C ARG A 832 -5.99 3.76 -38.82
N ASP A 833 -5.91 4.35 -37.63
CA ASP A 833 -4.69 4.36 -36.82
C ASP A 833 -4.65 3.12 -35.92
N VAL A 834 -3.53 2.39 -35.92
CA VAL A 834 -3.36 1.15 -35.13
C VAL A 834 -2.05 1.14 -34.35
N VAL A 835 -2.06 0.48 -33.20
CA VAL A 835 -0.87 0.17 -32.41
C VAL A 835 -0.56 -1.31 -32.54
N ILE A 836 0.68 -1.62 -32.91
CA ILE A 836 1.23 -2.97 -32.92
C ILE A 836 2.10 -3.11 -31.67
N GLN A 837 1.63 -3.90 -30.73
CA GLN A 837 2.33 -4.24 -29.49
C GLN A 837 2.89 -5.66 -29.60
N VAL A 838 4.19 -5.81 -29.36
CA VAL A 838 4.91 -7.09 -29.50
C VAL A 838 5.53 -7.47 -28.17
N ASN A 839 5.43 -8.75 -27.79
CA ASN A 839 6.03 -9.30 -26.57
C ASN A 839 5.57 -8.59 -25.27
N ASP A 840 4.34 -8.08 -25.25
CA ASP A 840 3.76 -7.28 -24.18
C ASP A 840 4.56 -5.99 -23.84
N ASP A 841 5.50 -5.58 -24.71
CA ASP A 841 6.26 -4.34 -24.56
C ASP A 841 5.36 -3.13 -24.82
N ILE A 842 5.05 -2.42 -23.75
CA ILE A 842 4.17 -1.25 -23.78
C ILE A 842 4.85 -0.01 -24.35
N PHE A 843 6.19 0.11 -24.31
CA PHE A 843 6.89 1.32 -24.74
C PHE A 843 7.51 1.15 -26.14
N GLY A 844 8.15 0.02 -26.40
CA GLY A 844 8.78 -0.32 -27.68
C GLY A 844 7.79 -0.69 -28.79
N THR A 845 6.58 -0.15 -28.76
CA THR A 845 5.49 -0.38 -29.73
C THR A 845 5.71 0.30 -31.08
N LEU A 846 4.93 -0.09 -32.09
CA LEU A 846 4.82 0.60 -33.37
C LEU A 846 3.43 1.20 -33.55
N GLN A 847 3.34 2.52 -33.69
CA GLN A 847 2.13 3.21 -34.11
C GLN A 847 2.12 3.38 -35.63
N LEU A 848 1.09 2.84 -36.29
CA LEU A 848 0.93 2.95 -37.73
C LEU A 848 -0.30 3.82 -38.03
N PHE A 849 -0.05 5.01 -38.56
CA PHE A 849 -1.11 5.95 -38.91
C PHE A 849 -1.45 5.88 -40.38
N SER A 850 -2.72 6.05 -40.71
CA SER A 850 -3.11 6.11 -42.11
C SER A 850 -4.24 7.08 -42.38
N ASN A 851 -4.19 7.70 -43.57
CA ASN A 851 -5.24 8.60 -44.04
C ASN A 851 -5.74 8.19 -45.41
N TYR A 852 -6.89 8.76 -45.79
CA TYR A 852 -7.24 8.83 -47.20
C TYR A 852 -6.24 9.73 -47.93
N ILE A 853 -6.02 9.40 -49.20
CA ILE A 853 -5.12 10.15 -50.08
C ILE A 853 -5.54 11.62 -50.09
N GLU A 854 -4.55 12.49 -49.88
CA GLU A 854 -4.74 13.93 -49.93
C GLU A 854 -4.87 14.41 -51.39
N ASP A 855 -6.09 14.76 -51.79
CA ASP A 855 -6.40 15.18 -53.17
C ASP A 855 -6.27 16.71 -53.39
N ASP A 856 -6.27 17.51 -52.32
CA ASP A 856 -6.38 18.97 -52.36
C ASP A 856 -5.12 19.69 -51.86
N ILE A 857 -3.93 19.17 -52.21
CA ILE A 857 -2.64 19.73 -51.83
C ILE A 857 -2.50 21.17 -52.37
N PRO A 858 -2.28 22.18 -51.50
CA PRO A 858 -2.17 23.57 -51.91
C PRO A 858 -0.86 23.84 -52.68
N ALA A 859 -0.93 24.74 -53.65
CA ALA A 859 0.26 25.20 -54.36
C ALA A 859 1.21 25.98 -53.42
N PRO A 860 2.53 25.72 -53.45
CA PRO A 860 3.49 26.38 -52.54
C PRO A 860 3.53 27.92 -52.61
N ASN A 861 3.05 28.50 -53.70
CA ASN A 861 3.02 29.94 -53.95
C ASN A 861 1.64 30.58 -53.71
N SER A 862 0.68 29.84 -53.14
CA SER A 862 -0.65 30.36 -52.83
C SER A 862 -0.56 31.47 -51.79
N THR A 863 -1.22 32.60 -52.02
CA THR A 863 -1.16 33.78 -51.16
C THR A 863 -1.72 33.54 -49.76
N ASP A 864 -2.63 32.58 -49.61
CA ASP A 864 -3.32 32.28 -48.35
C ASP A 864 -2.71 31.10 -47.58
N ILE A 865 -1.62 30.53 -48.09
CA ILE A 865 -0.97 29.35 -47.52
C ILE A 865 0.44 29.69 -47.04
N LEU A 866 0.72 29.37 -45.79
CA LEU A 866 2.07 29.32 -45.24
C LEU A 866 2.61 27.89 -45.47
N TYR A 867 3.26 27.68 -46.61
CA TYR A 867 3.64 26.36 -47.08
C TYR A 867 5.01 25.90 -46.53
N PHE A 868 5.05 24.68 -45.99
CA PHE A 868 6.25 23.95 -45.58
C PHE A 868 6.31 22.61 -46.33
N GLY A 869 7.30 22.46 -47.22
CA GLY A 869 7.51 21.26 -48.02
C GLY A 869 8.30 20.16 -47.29
N PRO A 870 8.61 19.04 -47.99
CA PRO A 870 9.45 17.98 -47.43
C PRO A 870 10.81 18.49 -46.97
N GLY A 871 11.27 18.05 -45.80
CA GLY A 871 12.46 18.56 -45.12
C GLY A 871 12.14 19.29 -43.81
N ILE A 872 13.17 19.62 -43.03
CA ILE A 872 13.03 20.32 -41.75
C ILE A 872 12.96 21.84 -41.99
N ASN A 873 11.90 22.49 -41.48
CA ASN A 873 11.61 23.92 -41.62
C ASN A 873 11.67 24.43 -43.07
N ASN A 874 11.34 23.58 -44.04
CA ASN A 874 11.43 23.91 -45.46
C ASN A 874 10.23 24.74 -45.93
N GLY A 875 10.20 26.02 -45.57
CA GLY A 875 9.15 26.95 -45.98
C GLY A 875 9.64 28.39 -46.06
N THR A 876 8.76 29.29 -46.50
CA THR A 876 9.09 30.71 -46.68
C THR A 876 8.54 31.62 -45.58
N ALA A 877 7.77 31.06 -44.63
CA ALA A 877 7.21 31.83 -43.52
C ALA A 877 8.29 32.11 -42.45
N ASN A 878 8.29 33.33 -41.91
CA ASN A 878 9.24 33.73 -40.89
C ASN A 878 8.85 33.13 -39.53
N ILE A 879 9.67 32.23 -39.02
CA ILE A 879 9.61 31.76 -37.63
C ILE A 879 10.37 32.79 -36.78
N SER A 880 9.75 33.27 -35.70
CA SER A 880 10.37 34.23 -34.80
C SER A 880 11.56 33.65 -34.05
N THR A 881 12.43 34.50 -33.50
CA THR A 881 13.65 34.08 -32.80
C THR A 881 13.40 33.23 -31.55
N ASN A 882 12.19 33.30 -30.98
CA ASN A 882 11.75 32.45 -29.87
C ASN A 882 11.10 31.14 -30.34
N GLY A 883 11.16 30.79 -31.63
CA GLY A 883 10.64 29.54 -32.17
C GLY A 883 9.12 29.50 -32.34
N THR A 884 8.47 30.65 -32.55
CA THR A 884 7.01 30.74 -32.75
C THR A 884 6.70 31.10 -34.21
N LEU A 885 5.65 30.51 -34.76
CA LEU A 885 5.06 30.89 -36.04
C LEU A 885 3.68 31.49 -35.77
N ASP A 886 3.59 32.82 -35.88
CA ASP A 886 2.32 33.53 -35.78
C ASP A 886 1.52 33.41 -37.09
N VAL A 887 0.31 32.88 -36.98
CA VAL A 887 -0.58 32.68 -38.13
C VAL A 887 -1.60 33.82 -38.21
N PRO A 888 -1.60 34.63 -39.28
CA PRO A 888 -2.59 35.69 -39.47
C PRO A 888 -3.99 35.14 -39.78
N SER A 889 -5.02 35.96 -39.54
CA SER A 889 -6.39 35.66 -39.98
C SER A 889 -6.45 35.37 -41.49
N GLY A 890 -7.27 34.41 -41.89
CA GLY A 890 -7.42 34.00 -43.29
C GLY A 890 -6.29 33.13 -43.84
N LYS A 891 -5.29 32.76 -43.04
CA LYS A 891 -4.13 31.98 -43.50
C LYS A 891 -4.16 30.55 -42.98
N ILE A 892 -3.68 29.62 -43.81
CA ILE A 892 -3.52 28.21 -43.44
C ILE A 892 -2.04 27.85 -43.48
N VAL A 893 -1.52 27.29 -42.39
CA VAL A 893 -0.22 26.62 -42.38
C VAL A 893 -0.39 25.24 -43.01
N TYR A 894 0.37 24.95 -44.05
CA TYR A 894 0.37 23.64 -44.69
C TYR A 894 1.73 22.97 -44.51
N ILE A 895 1.76 21.79 -43.90
CA ILE A 895 2.98 20.99 -43.75
C ILE A 895 2.83 19.72 -44.60
N ALA A 896 3.59 19.65 -45.69
CA ALA A 896 3.56 18.53 -46.62
C ALA A 896 4.03 17.23 -45.96
N GLY A 897 3.61 16.08 -46.51
CA GLY A 897 4.14 14.79 -46.09
C GLY A 897 5.65 14.69 -46.29
N GLY A 898 6.36 14.22 -45.25
CA GLY A 898 7.83 14.28 -45.20
C GLY A 898 8.36 15.67 -44.82
N GLY A 899 7.52 16.64 -44.50
CA GLY A 899 7.90 17.92 -43.91
C GLY A 899 7.91 17.85 -42.38
N VAL A 900 8.87 18.54 -41.75
CA VAL A 900 8.95 18.69 -40.29
C VAL A 900 9.02 20.17 -39.95
N LEU A 901 8.19 20.64 -39.02
CA LEU A 901 8.18 22.02 -38.53
C LEU A 901 8.58 22.07 -37.05
N GLU A 902 9.68 22.77 -36.77
CA GLU A 902 10.25 22.97 -35.43
C GLU A 902 9.90 24.36 -34.88
N ALA A 903 8.61 24.68 -34.87
CA ALA A 903 8.09 25.93 -34.33
C ALA A 903 6.76 25.69 -33.62
N GLN A 904 6.49 26.44 -32.55
CA GLN A 904 5.14 26.52 -32.01
C GLN A 904 4.26 27.31 -32.98
N VAL A 905 3.17 26.71 -33.48
CA VAL A 905 2.19 27.42 -34.32
C VAL A 905 1.20 28.15 -33.43
N ARG A 906 1.09 29.47 -33.56
CA ARG A 906 0.24 30.31 -32.69
C ARG A 906 -0.84 31.02 -33.48
N PHE A 907 -2.09 30.78 -33.07
CA PHE A 907 -3.28 31.54 -33.46
C PHE A 907 -3.68 32.39 -32.25
N ALA A 908 -3.50 33.71 -32.33
CA ALA A 908 -3.80 34.60 -31.21
C ALA A 908 -4.55 35.83 -31.69
N ASN A 909 -5.80 36.00 -31.26
CA ASN A 909 -6.70 37.07 -31.71
C ASN A 909 -6.93 37.07 -33.23
N VAL A 910 -7.08 35.88 -33.82
CA VAL A 910 -7.27 35.70 -35.27
C VAL A 910 -8.55 34.96 -35.58
N SER A 911 -8.96 35.03 -36.85
CA SER A 911 -10.14 34.31 -37.32
C SER A 911 -9.95 33.70 -38.71
N ASN A 912 -10.69 32.62 -38.98
CA ASN A 912 -10.68 31.94 -40.28
C ASN A 912 -9.27 31.49 -40.68
N ALA A 913 -8.55 30.82 -39.78
CA ALA A 913 -7.17 30.39 -39.98
C ALA A 913 -7.01 28.90 -39.68
N GLY A 914 -5.91 28.29 -40.10
CA GLY A 914 -5.75 26.85 -39.86
C GLY A 914 -4.34 26.30 -39.99
N LEU A 915 -4.22 25.01 -39.69
CA LEU A 915 -3.01 24.20 -39.82
C LEU A 915 -3.39 22.82 -40.36
N ARG A 916 -2.82 22.39 -41.48
CA ARG A 916 -3.12 21.06 -42.03
C ARG A 916 -1.94 20.41 -42.76
N GLY A 917 -2.12 19.14 -43.10
CA GLY A 917 -1.24 18.38 -43.98
C GLY A 917 -0.64 17.15 -43.29
N ARG A 918 0.14 16.36 -44.04
CA ARG A 918 0.71 15.07 -43.59
C ARG A 918 2.08 15.22 -42.90
N GLY A 919 2.40 16.42 -42.43
CA GLY A 919 3.69 16.75 -41.83
C GLY A 919 3.75 16.55 -40.32
N VAL A 920 4.96 16.68 -39.78
CA VAL A 920 5.24 16.49 -38.35
C VAL A 920 5.64 17.81 -37.69
N LEU A 921 5.02 18.15 -36.58
CA LEU A 921 5.49 19.15 -35.63
C LEU A 921 6.42 18.46 -34.61
N SER A 922 7.65 18.93 -34.47
CA SER A 922 8.64 18.30 -33.58
C SER A 922 9.51 19.34 -32.90
N GLN A 923 9.99 19.07 -31.68
CA GLN A 923 10.88 19.95 -30.91
C GLN A 923 10.34 21.38 -30.72
N ASN A 924 9.02 21.54 -30.54
CA ASN A 924 8.36 22.83 -30.50
C ASN A 924 8.51 23.49 -29.11
N PRO A 925 9.25 24.62 -28.99
CA PRO A 925 9.42 25.29 -27.70
C PRO A 925 8.09 25.85 -27.19
N GLY A 926 7.66 25.43 -25.99
CA GLY A 926 6.42 25.90 -25.37
C GLY A 926 5.14 25.19 -25.81
N GLY A 927 5.24 24.08 -26.56
CA GLY A 927 4.12 23.28 -27.07
C GLY A 927 3.97 23.32 -28.59
N ALA A 928 3.20 22.41 -29.19
CA ALA A 928 3.15 22.28 -30.65
C ALA A 928 2.31 23.38 -31.32
N PHE A 929 1.08 23.60 -30.86
CA PHE A 929 0.28 24.75 -31.29
C PHE A 929 -0.69 25.25 -30.22
N ARG A 930 -1.09 26.51 -30.36
CA ARG A 930 -2.05 27.15 -29.44
C ARG A 930 -3.03 28.07 -30.18
N VAL A 931 -4.27 28.07 -29.72
CA VAL A 931 -5.40 28.86 -30.23
C VAL A 931 -5.96 29.70 -29.09
N ASP A 932 -5.73 31.01 -29.11
CA ASP A 932 -6.13 31.90 -28.04
C ASP A 932 -6.99 33.04 -28.56
N TYR A 933 -8.12 33.30 -27.89
CA TYR A 933 -9.01 34.41 -28.19
C TYR A 933 -9.36 34.50 -29.69
N SER A 934 -9.50 33.34 -30.34
CA SER A 934 -9.61 33.23 -31.79
C SER A 934 -10.93 32.59 -32.19
N SER A 935 -11.34 32.76 -33.45
CA SER A 935 -12.56 32.14 -33.97
C SER A 935 -12.35 31.38 -35.27
N ASP A 936 -13.13 30.34 -35.52
CA ASP A 936 -13.15 29.62 -36.81
C ASP A 936 -11.75 29.09 -37.19
N ILE A 937 -11.18 28.27 -36.30
CA ILE A 937 -9.83 27.71 -36.47
C ILE A 937 -9.92 26.23 -36.79
N THR A 938 -9.31 25.83 -37.91
CA THR A 938 -9.33 24.44 -38.39
C THR A 938 -7.94 23.82 -38.36
N ILE A 939 -7.77 22.70 -37.66
CA ILE A 939 -6.55 21.91 -37.59
C ILE A 939 -6.81 20.51 -38.16
N SER A 940 -5.97 20.01 -39.07
CA SER A 940 -6.22 18.70 -39.69
C SER A 940 -4.98 17.86 -40.01
N ASP A 941 -4.99 16.60 -39.61
CA ASP A 941 -4.10 15.50 -40.04
C ASP A 941 -2.60 15.61 -39.72
N VAL A 942 -2.20 16.61 -38.94
CA VAL A 942 -0.80 16.79 -38.52
C VAL A 942 -0.42 15.82 -37.40
N ILE A 943 0.87 15.50 -37.32
CA ILE A 943 1.44 14.66 -36.27
C ILE A 943 2.32 15.53 -35.37
N VAL A 944 2.20 15.38 -34.05
CA VAL A 944 2.99 16.07 -33.03
C VAL A 944 3.88 15.04 -32.34
N ALA A 945 5.20 15.23 -32.42
CA ALA A 945 6.18 14.36 -31.80
C ALA A 945 7.05 15.14 -30.81
N ASN A 946 6.93 14.81 -29.52
CA ASN A 946 7.75 15.34 -28.42
C ASN A 946 7.69 16.88 -28.28
N PRO A 947 6.49 17.47 -28.08
CA PRO A 947 6.37 18.89 -27.79
C PRO A 947 7.00 19.22 -26.42
N GLN A 948 7.54 20.44 -26.27
CA GLN A 948 8.00 20.94 -24.97
C GLN A 948 6.85 21.65 -24.23
N GLY A 949 5.82 20.88 -23.86
CA GLY A 949 4.55 21.33 -23.26
C GLY A 949 3.35 20.65 -23.95
N TYR A 950 2.21 21.34 -23.99
CA TYR A 950 0.98 20.88 -24.62
C TYR A 950 1.15 20.52 -26.10
N ALA A 951 0.52 19.44 -26.57
CA ALA A 951 0.37 19.20 -28.00
C ALA A 951 -0.55 20.27 -28.61
N ALA A 952 -1.66 20.59 -27.96
CA ALA A 952 -2.59 21.65 -28.35
C ALA A 952 -3.16 22.36 -27.12
N ARG A 953 -3.27 23.69 -27.21
CA ARG A 953 -3.94 24.49 -26.18
C ARG A 953 -4.97 25.42 -26.82
N ILE A 954 -6.20 25.37 -26.36
CA ILE A 954 -7.31 26.19 -26.81
C ILE A 954 -7.75 27.05 -25.62
N GLY A 955 -7.60 28.37 -25.73
CA GLY A 955 -7.94 29.32 -24.68
C GLY A 955 -8.96 30.32 -25.17
N ASN A 956 -10.09 30.41 -24.47
CA ASN A 956 -11.10 31.45 -24.65
C ASN A 956 -11.51 31.69 -26.12
N SER A 957 -11.66 30.61 -26.89
CA SER A 957 -11.86 30.64 -28.34
C SER A 957 -13.21 30.05 -28.74
N GLN A 958 -13.67 30.33 -29.97
CA GLN A 958 -14.95 29.86 -30.48
C GLN A 958 -14.84 29.20 -31.86
N GLY A 959 -15.51 28.07 -32.09
CA GLY A 959 -15.52 27.44 -33.42
C GLY A 959 -14.16 26.86 -33.78
N VAL A 960 -13.61 26.02 -32.89
CA VAL A 960 -12.33 25.35 -33.11
C VAL A 960 -12.58 23.90 -33.51
N HIS A 961 -12.08 23.50 -34.67
CA HIS A 961 -12.21 22.13 -35.18
C HIS A 961 -10.83 21.50 -35.35
N ILE A 962 -10.57 20.42 -34.61
CA ILE A 962 -9.34 19.63 -34.71
C ILE A 962 -9.74 18.23 -35.16
N SER A 963 -9.23 17.79 -36.31
CA SER A 963 -9.47 16.46 -36.87
C SER A 963 -8.15 15.75 -37.21
N GLY A 964 -8.02 14.45 -36.94
CA GLY A 964 -6.87 13.68 -37.45
C GLY A 964 -5.53 13.98 -36.76
N LEU A 965 -5.55 14.70 -35.63
CA LEU A 965 -4.33 15.02 -34.87
C LEU A 965 -3.79 13.76 -34.19
N ARG A 966 -2.50 13.49 -34.38
CA ARG A 966 -1.78 12.46 -33.61
C ARG A 966 -0.73 13.11 -32.73
N ALA A 967 -0.63 12.73 -31.45
CA ALA A 967 0.33 13.34 -30.53
C ALA A 967 1.05 12.33 -29.63
N PHE A 968 2.33 12.60 -29.39
CA PHE A 968 3.19 11.91 -28.43
C PHE A 968 3.92 12.89 -27.53
N SER A 969 3.99 12.59 -26.24
CA SER A 969 4.75 13.40 -25.29
C SER A 969 5.43 12.57 -24.18
N SER A 970 6.49 13.14 -23.61
CA SER A 970 7.24 12.54 -22.49
C SER A 970 7.66 13.52 -21.39
N ALA A 971 7.36 14.80 -21.56
CA ALA A 971 7.74 15.85 -20.62
C ALA A 971 6.73 15.95 -19.47
N GLY A 972 7.14 16.53 -18.33
CA GLY A 972 6.17 16.94 -17.31
C GLY A 972 5.27 18.05 -17.86
N TRP A 973 3.95 17.94 -17.63
CA TRP A 973 2.93 18.76 -18.31
C TRP A 973 2.92 18.57 -19.83
N GLY A 974 3.14 17.31 -20.23
CA GLY A 974 3.13 16.87 -21.61
C GLY A 974 1.70 16.60 -22.10
N ASP A 975 0.74 17.41 -21.73
CA ASP A 975 -0.68 17.19 -22.03
C ASP A 975 -0.93 17.17 -23.55
N GLY A 976 -2.00 16.50 -23.93
CA GLY A 976 -2.51 16.42 -25.28
C GLY A 976 -3.22 17.70 -25.68
N ILE A 977 -4.55 17.68 -25.64
CA ILE A 977 -5.39 18.85 -25.96
C ILE A 977 -6.03 19.40 -24.69
N ASP A 978 -5.71 20.65 -24.37
CA ASP A 978 -6.36 21.39 -23.31
C ASP A 978 -7.28 22.47 -23.88
N SER A 979 -8.52 22.53 -23.40
CA SER A 979 -9.47 23.59 -23.74
C SER A 979 -9.91 24.35 -22.49
N PHE A 980 -9.77 25.67 -22.50
CA PHE A 980 -10.13 26.58 -21.41
C PHE A 980 -11.20 27.57 -21.87
N CYS A 981 -12.32 27.69 -21.14
CA CYS A 981 -13.35 28.74 -21.34
C CYS A 981 -13.78 28.93 -22.82
N SER A 982 -13.96 27.84 -23.57
CA SER A 982 -14.12 27.88 -25.02
C SER A 982 -15.47 27.34 -25.46
N GLN A 983 -15.93 27.75 -26.65
CA GLN A 983 -17.26 27.42 -27.16
C GLN A 983 -17.18 26.80 -28.56
N ASP A 984 -18.09 25.88 -28.87
CA ASP A 984 -18.17 25.24 -30.19
C ASP A 984 -16.84 24.59 -30.58
N VAL A 985 -16.31 23.71 -29.73
CA VAL A 985 -15.05 22.99 -29.95
C VAL A 985 -15.38 21.57 -30.41
N LEU A 986 -14.89 21.18 -31.58
CA LEU A 986 -15.00 19.82 -32.13
C LEU A 986 -13.62 19.18 -32.24
N LEU A 987 -13.41 18.09 -31.52
CA LEU A 987 -12.22 17.26 -31.56
C LEU A 987 -12.62 15.90 -32.14
N GLU A 988 -12.01 15.46 -33.24
CA GLU A 988 -12.35 14.16 -33.84
C GLU A 988 -11.18 13.43 -34.49
N LYS A 989 -11.29 12.11 -34.63
CA LYS A 989 -10.27 11.28 -35.33
C LYS A 989 -8.87 11.43 -34.74
N LEU A 990 -8.78 11.50 -33.40
CA LEU A 990 -7.52 11.73 -32.70
C LEU A 990 -6.81 10.41 -32.39
N PHE A 991 -5.48 10.46 -32.33
CA PHE A 991 -4.68 9.46 -31.66
C PHE A 991 -3.77 10.14 -30.63
N MET A 992 -3.97 9.87 -29.35
CA MET A 992 -3.25 10.57 -28.29
C MET A 992 -2.49 9.58 -27.42
N ARG A 993 -1.18 9.75 -27.31
CA ARG A 993 -0.34 8.98 -26.41
C ARG A 993 0.63 9.87 -25.64
N ASN A 994 0.16 10.38 -24.51
CA ASN A 994 0.83 11.46 -23.80
C ASN A 994 1.23 11.09 -22.37
N SER A 995 2.20 11.83 -21.84
CA SER A 995 2.73 11.72 -20.48
C SER A 995 2.01 12.63 -19.47
N ASP A 996 0.82 13.11 -19.81
CA ASP A 996 -0.15 13.77 -18.93
C ASP A 996 -1.55 13.60 -19.60
N ASP A 997 -2.54 14.42 -19.22
CA ASP A 997 -3.90 14.34 -19.78
C ASP A 997 -3.93 14.30 -21.31
N ASN A 998 -4.61 13.32 -21.91
CA ASN A 998 -4.78 13.27 -23.36
C ASN A 998 -5.75 14.35 -23.85
N ILE A 999 -6.87 14.51 -23.14
CA ILE A 999 -7.88 15.52 -23.39
C ILE A 999 -8.33 16.11 -22.06
N ALA A 1000 -8.11 17.41 -21.90
CA ALA A 1000 -8.54 18.16 -20.73
C ALA A 1000 -9.49 19.30 -21.10
N LEU A 1001 -10.70 19.25 -20.56
CA LEU A 1001 -11.72 20.29 -20.69
C LEU A 1001 -11.78 21.05 -19.37
N TYR A 1002 -11.23 22.26 -19.39
CA TYR A 1002 -11.02 23.12 -18.24
C TYR A 1002 -11.81 24.42 -18.36
N GLN A 1003 -11.95 25.11 -17.23
CA GLN A 1003 -12.55 26.45 -17.16
C GLN A 1003 -11.47 27.48 -16.83
N HIS A 1004 -11.75 28.47 -15.98
CA HIS A 1004 -10.82 29.54 -15.69
C HIS A 1004 -9.42 29.07 -15.30
N ARG A 1005 -8.44 29.52 -16.06
CA ARG A 1005 -7.03 29.50 -15.68
C ARG A 1005 -6.31 30.68 -16.33
N TRP A 1006 -5.41 31.30 -15.58
CA TRP A 1006 -4.65 32.49 -16.00
C TRP A 1006 -5.56 33.66 -16.40
N ASP A 1007 -5.53 34.03 -17.68
CA ASP A 1007 -6.28 35.13 -18.26
C ASP A 1007 -7.52 34.67 -19.03
N TYR A 1008 -7.81 33.36 -19.08
CA TYR A 1008 -9.04 32.84 -19.70
C TYR A 1008 -10.21 32.88 -18.73
N TYR A 1009 -11.35 33.41 -19.19
CA TYR A 1009 -12.55 33.55 -18.37
C TYR A 1009 -13.81 33.27 -19.18
N GLY A 1010 -14.82 32.73 -18.50
CA GLY A 1010 -16.16 32.54 -19.04
C GLY A 1010 -16.55 31.07 -19.15
N ASP A 1011 -17.80 30.87 -19.53
CA ASP A 1011 -18.40 29.54 -19.69
C ASP A 1011 -17.80 28.79 -20.88
N SER A 1012 -17.71 27.47 -20.75
CA SER A 1012 -17.48 26.57 -21.88
C SER A 1012 -18.79 25.94 -22.33
N ARG A 1013 -19.03 25.89 -23.64
CA ARG A 1013 -20.29 25.38 -24.19
C ARG A 1013 -20.09 24.59 -25.47
N ASN A 1014 -20.88 23.54 -25.66
CA ASN A 1014 -20.89 22.76 -26.90
C ASN A 1014 -19.49 22.23 -27.27
N LEU A 1015 -18.94 21.40 -26.38
CA LEU A 1015 -17.65 20.74 -26.58
C LEU A 1015 -17.89 19.30 -27.04
N THR A 1016 -17.27 18.86 -28.13
CA THR A 1016 -17.44 17.50 -28.67
C THR A 1016 -16.09 16.84 -28.87
N VAL A 1017 -15.95 15.60 -28.39
CA VAL A 1017 -14.84 14.69 -28.68
C VAL A 1017 -15.41 13.42 -29.31
N ARG A 1018 -14.94 13.03 -30.49
CA ARG A 1018 -15.42 11.79 -31.10
C ARG A 1018 -14.41 11.01 -31.95
N ASP A 1019 -14.73 9.76 -32.25
CA ASP A 1019 -14.00 8.92 -33.21
C ASP A 1019 -12.49 8.82 -32.90
N SER A 1020 -12.11 8.67 -31.63
CA SER A 1020 -10.72 8.88 -31.19
C SER A 1020 -10.15 7.74 -30.34
N THR A 1021 -8.83 7.56 -30.40
CA THR A 1021 -8.08 6.53 -29.66
C THR A 1021 -7.12 7.18 -28.67
N LEU A 1022 -7.20 6.80 -27.40
CA LEU A 1022 -6.49 7.44 -26.28
C LEU A 1022 -5.66 6.43 -25.49
N TRP A 1023 -4.38 6.72 -25.27
CA TRP A 1023 -3.47 5.95 -24.43
C TRP A 1023 -2.79 6.91 -23.45
N ALA A 1024 -3.20 6.92 -22.18
CA ALA A 1024 -2.62 7.82 -21.19
C ALA A 1024 -1.45 7.12 -20.48
N ASP A 1025 -0.21 7.49 -20.81
CA ASP A 1025 0.98 6.97 -20.11
C ASP A 1025 1.14 7.57 -18.70
N TYR A 1026 0.47 8.71 -18.46
CA TYR A 1026 0.27 9.36 -17.17
C TYR A 1026 -1.14 10.00 -17.12
N ALA A 1027 -1.69 10.23 -15.92
CA ALA A 1027 -2.94 10.96 -15.70
C ALA A 1027 -4.19 10.39 -16.43
N HIS A 1028 -4.93 11.22 -17.18
CA HIS A 1028 -6.27 10.88 -17.66
C HIS A 1028 -6.34 10.74 -19.20
N PRO A 1029 -7.05 9.73 -19.72
CA PRO A 1029 -7.53 9.75 -21.10
C PRO A 1029 -8.46 10.95 -21.37
N ILE A 1030 -9.45 11.18 -20.49
CA ILE A 1030 -10.38 12.32 -20.58
C ILE A 1030 -10.60 12.92 -19.19
N MET A 1031 -10.39 14.22 -19.06
CA MET A 1031 -10.54 15.01 -17.83
C MET A 1031 -11.45 16.22 -18.07
N MET A 1032 -12.46 16.44 -17.21
CA MET A 1032 -13.35 17.61 -17.23
C MET A 1032 -13.41 18.31 -15.88
N GLY A 1033 -13.03 19.58 -15.78
CA GLY A 1033 -13.09 20.37 -14.54
C GLY A 1033 -11.73 20.83 -14.02
N THR A 1034 -11.39 20.55 -12.77
CA THR A 1034 -10.15 20.92 -12.06
C THR A 1034 -9.87 22.40 -11.86
N HIS A 1035 -10.09 23.24 -12.86
CA HIS A 1035 -9.82 24.67 -12.81
C HIS A 1035 -11.11 25.45 -12.97
N GLY A 1036 -11.26 26.52 -12.19
CA GLY A 1036 -12.43 27.38 -12.26
C GLY A 1036 -12.26 28.69 -11.50
N ASN A 1037 -13.36 29.43 -11.31
CA ASN A 1037 -13.33 30.80 -10.80
C ASN A 1037 -14.24 31.00 -9.60
N THR A 1038 -13.72 30.83 -8.39
CA THR A 1038 -14.50 31.02 -7.16
C THR A 1038 -15.17 32.39 -7.05
N ALA A 1039 -14.51 33.45 -7.51
CA ALA A 1039 -15.04 34.81 -7.39
C ALA A 1039 -16.21 35.06 -8.34
N ASN A 1040 -16.13 34.52 -9.56
CA ASN A 1040 -17.19 34.57 -10.57
C ASN A 1040 -17.38 33.18 -11.18
N PRO A 1041 -18.14 32.29 -10.51
CA PRO A 1041 -18.23 30.90 -10.93
C PRO A 1041 -18.80 30.70 -12.33
N GLU A 1042 -18.20 29.78 -13.07
CA GLU A 1042 -18.47 29.49 -14.48
C GLU A 1042 -19.20 28.17 -14.63
N THR A 1043 -19.84 27.99 -15.79
CA THR A 1043 -20.56 26.76 -16.15
C THR A 1043 -19.96 26.13 -17.39
N MET A 1044 -19.71 24.83 -17.33
CA MET A 1044 -19.44 23.99 -18.50
C MET A 1044 -20.75 23.30 -18.86
N ASP A 1045 -21.29 23.61 -20.04
CA ASP A 1045 -22.62 23.20 -20.45
C ASP A 1045 -22.62 22.56 -21.84
N GLY A 1046 -22.96 21.26 -21.92
CA GLY A 1046 -23.04 20.54 -23.18
C GLY A 1046 -21.67 20.01 -23.60
N VAL A 1047 -21.30 18.84 -23.07
CA VAL A 1047 -20.13 18.08 -23.51
C VAL A 1047 -20.59 16.77 -24.13
N THR A 1048 -20.12 16.46 -25.34
CA THR A 1048 -20.40 15.20 -26.04
C THR A 1048 -19.11 14.41 -26.22
N ILE A 1049 -19.05 13.19 -25.70
CA ILE A 1049 -17.95 12.24 -25.92
C ILE A 1049 -18.52 11.03 -26.66
N GLN A 1050 -18.04 10.70 -27.85
CA GLN A 1050 -18.67 9.65 -28.66
C GLN A 1050 -17.66 8.77 -29.40
N ASN A 1051 -17.87 7.45 -29.43
CA ASN A 1051 -17.04 6.53 -30.21
C ASN A 1051 -15.54 6.64 -29.86
N ILE A 1052 -15.19 6.31 -28.62
CA ILE A 1052 -13.82 6.44 -28.08
C ILE A 1052 -13.25 5.08 -27.71
N ASP A 1053 -12.02 4.80 -28.14
CA ASP A 1053 -11.21 3.67 -27.68
C ASP A 1053 -10.17 4.14 -26.67
N ILE A 1054 -10.27 3.70 -25.42
CA ILE A 1054 -9.27 3.97 -24.37
C ILE A 1054 -8.41 2.71 -24.22
N LEU A 1055 -7.16 2.82 -24.66
CA LEU A 1055 -6.20 1.73 -24.66
C LEU A 1055 -5.53 1.56 -23.30
N ASP A 1056 -5.22 2.65 -22.61
CA ASP A 1056 -4.49 2.55 -21.35
C ASP A 1056 -4.70 3.78 -20.46
N GLN A 1057 -4.53 3.55 -19.18
CA GLN A 1057 -4.40 4.53 -18.11
C GLN A 1057 -3.35 4.00 -17.13
N HIS A 1058 -2.43 4.88 -16.75
CA HIS A 1058 -1.44 4.62 -15.72
C HIS A 1058 -1.30 5.84 -14.80
N GLU A 1059 -2.23 5.96 -13.85
CA GLU A 1059 -2.26 7.04 -12.86
C GLU A 1059 -2.20 6.48 -11.42
N PRO A 1060 -1.01 6.50 -10.79
CA PRO A 1060 -0.80 5.96 -9.45
C PRO A 1060 -1.48 6.78 -8.33
N GLN A 1061 -1.76 8.05 -8.55
CA GLN A 1061 -2.33 8.95 -7.56
C GLN A 1061 -3.86 8.81 -7.55
N MET A 1062 -4.42 8.18 -6.51
CA MET A 1062 -5.87 7.96 -6.35
C MET A 1062 -6.75 9.19 -6.59
N TRP A 1063 -6.25 10.40 -6.30
CA TRP A 1063 -6.99 11.66 -6.49
C TRP A 1063 -7.11 12.11 -7.94
N TYR A 1064 -6.41 11.48 -8.88
CA TYR A 1064 -6.34 11.87 -10.29
C TYR A 1064 -6.63 10.66 -11.20
N GLN A 1065 -7.26 9.61 -10.68
CA GLN A 1065 -7.62 8.43 -11.48
C GLN A 1065 -8.96 8.63 -12.19
N GLY A 1066 -9.15 7.93 -13.31
CA GLY A 1066 -10.39 7.90 -14.09
C GLY A 1066 -10.11 7.91 -15.59
N CYS A 1067 -10.59 6.90 -16.32
CA CYS A 1067 -10.57 6.89 -17.78
C CYS A 1067 -11.49 7.97 -18.34
N LEU A 1068 -12.66 8.12 -17.71
CA LEU A 1068 -13.55 9.26 -17.83
C LEU A 1068 -13.63 9.99 -16.47
N ALA A 1069 -12.95 11.13 -16.36
CA ALA A 1069 -12.92 11.93 -15.13
C ALA A 1069 -13.70 13.24 -15.27
N ILE A 1070 -14.58 13.53 -14.31
CA ILE A 1070 -15.37 14.76 -14.18
C ILE A 1070 -15.20 15.28 -12.76
N ASN A 1071 -14.24 16.19 -12.57
CA ASN A 1071 -13.82 16.65 -11.25
C ASN A 1071 -14.05 18.15 -11.13
N GLU A 1072 -15.21 18.56 -10.65
CA GLU A 1072 -15.64 19.95 -10.60
C GLU A 1072 -15.04 20.68 -9.38
N GLY A 1073 -14.47 21.88 -9.56
CA GLY A 1073 -13.73 22.66 -8.57
C GLY A 1073 -13.99 24.19 -8.68
N ASP A 1074 -13.59 24.98 -7.69
CA ASP A 1074 -13.69 26.46 -7.72
C ASP A 1074 -15.11 27.03 -7.84
N SER A 1075 -16.07 26.38 -7.19
CA SER A 1075 -17.49 26.74 -7.20
C SER A 1075 -18.15 26.74 -8.59
N ASN A 1076 -17.47 26.20 -9.60
CA ASN A 1076 -17.99 26.05 -10.95
C ASN A 1076 -19.05 24.94 -11.03
N THR A 1077 -19.71 24.85 -12.18
CA THR A 1077 -20.73 23.82 -12.46
C THR A 1077 -20.41 23.11 -13.76
N ILE A 1078 -20.43 21.77 -13.75
CA ILE A 1078 -20.47 20.95 -14.98
C ILE A 1078 -21.87 20.40 -15.14
N GLN A 1079 -22.46 20.59 -16.31
CA GLN A 1079 -23.79 20.07 -16.62
C GLN A 1079 -23.98 19.62 -18.06
N ASN A 1080 -24.94 18.71 -18.26
CA ASN A 1080 -25.37 18.22 -19.57
C ASN A 1080 -24.20 17.55 -20.33
N VAL A 1081 -23.67 16.48 -19.75
CA VAL A 1081 -22.62 15.65 -20.35
C VAL A 1081 -23.26 14.41 -20.96
N TRP A 1082 -22.99 14.15 -22.24
CA TRP A 1082 -23.39 12.96 -22.96
C TRP A 1082 -22.15 12.20 -23.41
N ALA A 1083 -21.94 11.00 -22.88
CA ALA A 1083 -20.86 10.10 -23.27
C ALA A 1083 -21.49 8.84 -23.87
N GLU A 1084 -21.06 8.42 -25.05
CA GLU A 1084 -21.66 7.29 -25.78
C GLU A 1084 -20.62 6.46 -26.52
N ASP A 1085 -20.79 5.13 -26.56
CA ASP A 1085 -19.94 4.21 -27.32
C ASP A 1085 -18.45 4.36 -26.95
N ILE A 1086 -18.15 4.09 -25.67
CA ILE A 1086 -16.78 4.16 -25.12
C ILE A 1086 -16.31 2.75 -24.82
N ARG A 1087 -15.14 2.39 -25.33
CA ARG A 1087 -14.54 1.05 -25.17
C ARG A 1087 -13.22 1.19 -24.45
N VAL A 1088 -13.15 0.63 -23.25
CA VAL A 1088 -11.99 0.69 -22.39
C VAL A 1088 -11.34 -0.69 -22.35
N GLU A 1089 -10.13 -0.79 -22.85
CA GLU A 1089 -9.33 -2.00 -22.79
C GLU A 1089 -8.64 -2.13 -21.41
N ASN A 1090 -7.93 -3.24 -21.18
CA ASN A 1090 -7.30 -3.48 -19.88
C ASN A 1090 -6.13 -2.52 -19.65
N PHE A 1091 -6.33 -1.49 -18.82
CA PHE A 1091 -5.31 -0.50 -18.48
C PHE A 1091 -4.42 -0.92 -17.29
N ARG A 1092 -3.24 -0.29 -17.14
CA ARG A 1092 -2.23 -0.65 -16.12
C ARG A 1092 -2.59 -0.26 -14.70
N TRP A 1093 -3.09 0.97 -14.48
CA TRP A 1093 -3.38 1.50 -13.14
C TRP A 1093 -4.34 2.69 -13.24
N GLY A 1094 -5.54 2.61 -12.67
CA GLY A 1094 -6.52 3.70 -12.75
C GLY A 1094 -7.93 3.30 -12.33
N GLN A 1095 -8.91 4.13 -12.68
CA GLN A 1095 -10.34 3.90 -12.43
C GLN A 1095 -11.11 3.97 -13.75
N LEU A 1096 -12.23 3.26 -13.87
CA LEU A 1096 -13.05 3.36 -15.07
C LEU A 1096 -13.72 4.75 -15.17
N VAL A 1097 -14.39 5.18 -14.09
CA VAL A 1097 -15.05 6.48 -13.99
C VAL A 1097 -14.70 7.16 -12.67
N ASN A 1098 -14.46 8.47 -12.71
CA ASN A 1098 -14.33 9.31 -11.51
C ASN A 1098 -15.15 10.59 -11.70
N ILE A 1099 -16.22 10.76 -10.92
CA ILE A 1099 -17.09 11.94 -10.97
C ILE A 1099 -17.13 12.52 -9.56
N ARG A 1100 -16.51 13.67 -9.35
CA ARG A 1100 -16.55 14.32 -8.04
C ARG A 1100 -16.76 15.81 -8.11
N THR A 1101 -17.58 16.31 -7.19
CA THR A 1101 -17.43 17.69 -6.76
C THR A 1101 -16.29 17.72 -5.76
N MET A 1102 -15.16 18.31 -6.14
CA MET A 1102 -13.93 18.25 -5.35
C MET A 1102 -13.50 19.57 -4.78
N PHE A 1103 -12.68 19.47 -3.75
CA PHE A 1103 -11.79 20.53 -3.33
C PHE A 1103 -10.37 19.99 -3.28
N ASN A 1104 -9.56 20.37 -4.27
CA ASN A 1104 -8.14 20.06 -4.30
C ASN A 1104 -7.36 21.34 -4.03
N GLU A 1105 -6.89 21.55 -2.80
CA GLU A 1105 -6.19 22.78 -2.37
C GLU A 1105 -4.96 23.14 -3.22
N LYS A 1106 -4.40 22.19 -3.97
CA LYS A 1106 -3.30 22.45 -4.91
C LYS A 1106 -3.74 23.27 -6.13
N TYR A 1107 -4.96 23.04 -6.61
CA TYR A 1107 -5.47 23.59 -7.87
C TYR A 1107 -6.71 24.45 -7.70
N ASN A 1108 -7.42 24.33 -6.57
CA ASN A 1108 -8.67 25.00 -6.28
C ASN A 1108 -8.54 25.96 -5.10
N THR A 1109 -9.23 27.07 -5.25
CA THR A 1109 -9.51 28.09 -4.23
C THR A 1109 -10.81 27.83 -3.47
N SER A 1110 -11.73 27.02 -4.00
CA SER A 1110 -12.92 26.51 -3.28
C SER A 1110 -13.39 25.16 -3.84
N PRO A 1111 -14.23 24.38 -3.11
CA PRO A 1111 -14.87 23.20 -3.69
C PRO A 1111 -15.70 23.55 -4.94
N GLY A 1112 -15.88 22.61 -5.87
CA GLY A 1112 -16.85 22.76 -6.96
C GLY A 1112 -18.28 22.97 -6.46
N LYS A 1113 -19.17 23.54 -7.28
CA LYS A 1113 -20.55 23.82 -6.85
C LYS A 1113 -21.49 22.67 -7.10
N LYS A 1114 -21.44 22.01 -8.26
CA LYS A 1114 -22.24 20.80 -8.54
C LYS A 1114 -21.86 20.16 -9.87
N ILE A 1115 -22.15 18.87 -9.99
CA ILE A 1115 -22.18 18.14 -11.26
C ILE A 1115 -23.60 17.63 -11.48
N GLN A 1116 -24.18 17.86 -12.66
CA GLN A 1116 -25.56 17.42 -12.93
C GLN A 1116 -25.81 16.99 -14.37
N ASN A 1117 -26.77 16.07 -14.58
CA ASN A 1117 -27.21 15.61 -15.90
C ASN A 1117 -26.05 15.02 -16.72
N VAL A 1118 -25.49 13.91 -16.23
CA VAL A 1118 -24.46 13.16 -16.95
C VAL A 1118 -25.08 11.85 -17.43
N THR A 1119 -25.06 11.58 -18.73
CA THR A 1119 -25.46 10.30 -19.30
C THR A 1119 -24.24 9.62 -19.92
N ILE A 1120 -24.00 8.37 -19.53
CA ILE A 1120 -22.94 7.51 -20.06
C ILE A 1120 -23.60 6.28 -20.66
N LYS A 1121 -23.66 6.22 -21.99
CA LYS A 1121 -24.32 5.18 -22.78
C LYS A 1121 -23.30 4.28 -23.48
N ASP A 1122 -23.57 2.98 -23.52
CA ASP A 1122 -22.76 1.99 -24.23
C ASP A 1122 -21.26 2.05 -23.84
N LEU A 1123 -20.98 2.19 -22.54
CA LEU A 1123 -19.62 2.10 -21.98
C LEU A 1123 -19.27 0.63 -21.73
N THR A 1124 -18.20 0.15 -22.36
CA THR A 1124 -17.68 -1.21 -22.23
C THR A 1124 -16.29 -1.19 -21.58
N TYR A 1125 -16.05 -2.09 -20.61
CA TYR A 1125 -14.72 -2.31 -20.03
C TYR A 1125 -14.32 -3.79 -20.14
N HIS A 1126 -13.16 -4.04 -20.73
CA HIS A 1126 -12.54 -5.36 -20.85
C HIS A 1126 -11.20 -5.39 -20.10
N GLY A 1127 -11.23 -5.71 -18.81
CA GLY A 1127 -10.03 -5.78 -17.98
C GLY A 1127 -10.30 -6.14 -16.52
N ASP A 1128 -9.23 -6.37 -15.76
CA ASP A 1128 -9.27 -6.87 -14.38
C ASP A 1128 -8.45 -6.01 -13.40
N ARG A 1129 -7.97 -4.84 -13.84
CA ARG A 1129 -7.06 -3.96 -13.08
C ARG A 1129 -7.68 -2.62 -12.69
N ALA A 1130 -8.97 -2.41 -12.93
CA ALA A 1130 -9.65 -1.19 -12.52
C ALA A 1130 -9.77 -1.09 -10.99
N ASN A 1131 -9.25 0.00 -10.43
CA ASN A 1131 -9.60 0.40 -9.07
C ASN A 1131 -11.08 0.81 -9.01
N PRO A 1132 -11.68 0.83 -7.81
CA PRO A 1132 -13.09 1.20 -7.69
C PRO A 1132 -13.37 2.60 -8.24
N SER A 1133 -14.39 2.72 -9.11
CA SER A 1133 -14.88 4.00 -9.63
C SER A 1133 -15.44 4.86 -8.50
N LEU A 1134 -15.32 6.18 -8.60
CA LEU A 1134 -15.76 7.09 -7.53
C LEU A 1134 -16.80 8.09 -8.03
N LEU A 1135 -17.94 8.16 -7.35
CA LEU A 1135 -18.96 9.18 -7.54
C LEU A 1135 -19.14 9.92 -6.21
N LEU A 1136 -18.71 11.17 -6.12
CA LEU A 1136 -18.61 11.88 -4.83
C LEU A 1136 -19.18 13.29 -4.93
N GLY A 1137 -20.31 13.56 -4.26
CA GLY A 1137 -20.71 14.93 -3.92
C GLY A 1137 -19.89 15.45 -2.73
N TYR A 1138 -19.66 16.76 -2.65
CA TYR A 1138 -18.83 17.32 -1.59
C TYR A 1138 -19.59 17.44 -0.26
N ASP A 1139 -20.82 17.97 -0.33
CA ASP A 1139 -21.77 18.09 0.78
C ASP A 1139 -23.21 18.19 0.24
N GLU A 1140 -24.20 18.47 1.09
CA GLU A 1140 -25.61 18.60 0.67
C GLU A 1140 -25.87 19.77 -0.30
N GLU A 1141 -25.09 20.85 -0.20
CA GLU A 1141 -25.23 22.03 -1.07
C GLU A 1141 -24.44 21.88 -2.37
N ARG A 1142 -23.49 20.94 -2.40
CA ARG A 1142 -22.56 20.68 -3.51
C ARG A 1142 -22.63 19.24 -4.03
N PRO A 1143 -23.80 18.83 -4.56
CA PRO A 1143 -24.06 17.43 -4.90
C PRO A 1143 -23.57 17.05 -6.30
N VAL A 1144 -23.48 15.74 -6.52
CA VAL A 1144 -23.49 15.12 -7.85
C VAL A 1144 -24.90 14.57 -8.09
N THR A 1145 -25.57 14.97 -9.17
CA THR A 1145 -27.00 14.67 -9.36
C THR A 1145 -27.33 14.20 -10.76
N ASN A 1146 -28.33 13.32 -10.89
CA ASN A 1146 -28.85 12.85 -12.19
C ASN A 1146 -27.74 12.27 -13.09
N ILE A 1147 -27.15 11.17 -12.62
CA ILE A 1147 -26.13 10.42 -13.34
C ILE A 1147 -26.78 9.15 -13.88
N THR A 1148 -26.79 8.96 -15.19
CA THR A 1148 -27.43 7.82 -15.83
C THR A 1148 -26.40 7.02 -16.60
N PHE A 1149 -26.25 5.73 -16.28
CA PHE A 1149 -25.58 4.77 -17.12
C PHE A 1149 -26.61 4.04 -17.98
N VAL A 1150 -26.38 3.90 -19.28
CA VAL A 1150 -27.22 3.12 -20.20
C VAL A 1150 -26.32 2.06 -20.84
N ASN A 1151 -26.70 0.78 -20.76
CA ASN A 1151 -25.94 -0.32 -21.35
C ASN A 1151 -24.46 -0.37 -20.89
N LEU A 1152 -24.18 -0.09 -19.62
CA LEU A 1152 -22.84 -0.29 -19.05
C LEU A 1152 -22.51 -1.78 -19.07
N GLU A 1153 -21.40 -2.16 -19.69
CA GLU A 1153 -20.91 -3.53 -19.74
C GLU A 1153 -19.50 -3.64 -19.14
N VAL A 1154 -19.31 -4.55 -18.20
CA VAL A 1154 -17.99 -4.86 -17.62
C VAL A 1154 -17.70 -6.34 -17.78
N ASN A 1155 -16.66 -6.67 -18.54
CA ASN A 1155 -16.21 -8.04 -18.81
C ASN A 1155 -17.34 -8.97 -19.31
N GLY A 1156 -18.14 -8.50 -20.28
CA GLY A 1156 -19.26 -9.25 -20.85
C GLY A 1156 -20.54 -9.25 -20.00
N LYS A 1157 -20.56 -8.54 -18.88
CA LYS A 1157 -21.72 -8.44 -17.99
C LYS A 1157 -22.36 -7.06 -18.09
N LEU A 1158 -23.61 -7.04 -18.56
CA LEU A 1158 -24.43 -5.83 -18.61
C LEU A 1158 -24.95 -5.44 -17.21
N ILE A 1159 -24.89 -4.15 -16.90
CA ILE A 1159 -25.14 -3.56 -15.57
C ILE A 1159 -26.32 -2.61 -15.64
N TYR A 1160 -27.39 -2.91 -14.91
CA TYR A 1160 -28.65 -2.16 -14.94
C TYR A 1160 -29.48 -2.40 -13.66
N ASP A 1161 -30.40 -1.50 -13.34
CA ASP A 1161 -31.02 -1.44 -12.00
C ASP A 1161 -31.88 -2.65 -11.67
N ASP A 1162 -32.64 -3.18 -12.63
CA ASP A 1162 -33.52 -4.33 -12.42
C ASP A 1162 -32.83 -5.71 -12.64
N MET A 1163 -31.52 -5.75 -12.97
CA MET A 1163 -30.72 -6.88 -13.52
C MET A 1163 -30.86 -8.29 -12.93
N GLN A 1164 -29.81 -9.06 -12.58
CA GLN A 1164 -29.92 -10.23 -11.67
C GLN A 1164 -28.93 -10.10 -10.47
N LYS A 1165 -29.21 -9.23 -9.48
CA LYS A 1165 -28.47 -9.01 -8.20
C LYS A 1165 -29.27 -9.03 -6.87
N PRO A 1166 -28.68 -9.37 -5.70
CA PRO A 1166 -29.30 -9.10 -4.39
C PRO A 1166 -29.92 -7.69 -4.26
N SER A 1167 -31.06 -7.47 -3.58
CA SER A 1167 -31.66 -6.17 -3.27
C SER A 1167 -30.79 -5.30 -2.41
N TRP A 1168 -30.00 -5.92 -1.54
CA TRP A 1168 -29.10 -5.18 -0.67
C TRP A 1168 -27.77 -4.87 -1.37
N TYR A 1169 -27.56 -5.40 -2.58
CA TYR A 1169 -26.52 -4.90 -3.47
C TYR A 1169 -27.11 -3.72 -4.24
N TYR A 1170 -26.44 -2.57 -4.14
CA TYR A 1170 -26.68 -1.48 -5.07
C TYR A 1170 -26.23 -1.92 -6.46
N THR A 1171 -26.81 -1.34 -7.52
CA THR A 1171 -26.36 -1.62 -8.89
C THR A 1171 -24.88 -1.26 -9.07
N ALA A 1172 -24.45 -0.19 -8.41
CA ALA A 1172 -23.06 0.24 -8.35
C ALA A 1172 -22.12 -0.77 -7.67
N ASP A 1173 -22.60 -1.79 -6.95
CA ASP A 1173 -21.70 -2.81 -6.39
C ASP A 1173 -21.28 -3.87 -7.43
N GLU A 1174 -22.00 -3.96 -8.56
CA GLU A 1174 -21.74 -4.93 -9.63
C GLU A 1174 -20.56 -4.52 -10.53
N VAL A 1175 -20.13 -3.26 -10.42
CA VAL A 1175 -18.91 -2.68 -10.99
C VAL A 1175 -18.28 -1.93 -9.84
N PRO A 1176 -17.14 -2.32 -9.25
CA PRO A 1176 -16.66 -1.75 -7.98
C PRO A 1176 -16.71 -0.22 -8.03
N MET A 1177 -17.77 0.39 -7.51
CA MET A 1177 -18.10 1.80 -7.70
C MET A 1177 -18.70 2.30 -6.40
N PHE A 1178 -18.09 3.34 -5.86
CA PHE A 1178 -18.55 3.95 -4.63
C PHE A 1178 -19.24 5.28 -4.93
N ALA A 1179 -20.51 5.37 -4.52
CA ALA A 1179 -21.29 6.60 -4.54
C ALA A 1179 -21.58 7.05 -3.10
N ASN A 1180 -21.19 8.27 -2.73
CA ASN A 1180 -21.43 8.78 -1.37
C ASN A 1180 -22.87 9.32 -1.19
N SER A 1181 -23.23 9.72 0.03
CA SER A 1181 -24.57 10.21 0.38
C SER A 1181 -25.00 11.50 -0.35
N HIS A 1182 -24.08 12.19 -1.01
CA HIS A 1182 -24.30 13.43 -1.75
C HIS A 1182 -24.43 13.20 -3.25
N VAL A 1183 -24.39 11.94 -3.71
CA VAL A 1183 -24.81 11.55 -5.05
C VAL A 1183 -26.32 11.28 -5.05
N LYS A 1184 -27.08 11.94 -5.92
CA LYS A 1184 -28.54 11.78 -6.06
C LYS A 1184 -28.92 11.35 -7.46
N ASP A 1185 -29.99 10.58 -7.57
CA ASP A 1185 -30.56 10.14 -8.86
C ASP A 1185 -29.52 9.44 -9.76
N LEU A 1186 -28.74 8.52 -9.17
CA LEU A 1186 -27.87 7.60 -9.90
C LEU A 1186 -28.71 6.43 -10.42
N VAL A 1187 -28.74 6.25 -11.74
CA VAL A 1187 -29.60 5.27 -12.42
C VAL A 1187 -28.78 4.44 -13.41
N PHE A 1188 -29.10 3.16 -13.52
CA PHE A 1188 -28.51 2.25 -14.51
C PHE A 1188 -29.62 1.60 -15.36
N LEU A 1189 -29.61 1.86 -16.66
CA LEU A 1189 -30.64 1.44 -17.61
C LEU A 1189 -30.10 0.40 -18.59
N LYS A 1190 -31.02 -0.38 -19.13
CA LYS A 1190 -30.81 -1.30 -20.25
C LYS A 1190 -31.76 -0.91 -21.38
N GLU A 1191 -31.21 -0.69 -22.58
CA GLU A 1191 -31.96 -0.39 -23.81
C GLU A 1191 -31.87 -1.51 -24.85
#